data_AF-A0AA35XFL4-F1
#
_entry.id   AF-A0AA35XFL4-F1
#
_cell.length_a   1.000
_cell.length_b   1.000
_cell.length_c   1.000
_cell.angle_alpha   90.00
_cell.angle_beta   90.00
_cell.angle_gamma   90.00
#
_symmetry.space_group_name_H-M   'P 1'
#
loop_
_entity.id
_entity.type
_entity.pdbx_description
1 polymer ?
#
loop_
_entity_poly.entity_id
_entity_poly.type
_entity_poly.pdbx_seq_one_letter_code
_entity_poly.pdbx_strand_id
1 'polypeptide(L)'
;MVSLMARREGVSLLVVFLAAAVFVSCDATICVLCTCSGTGGATKSVSCTHMSMDMYRVPGDVPSTTELLDLSGHSIKSIERNDFSNLPSLVNLSLAGNEINSVGLYTFSDLLNLRTLDIHGNHITSVARGAFSGLAKLEKLDLRGNDITRVSRETFAGLPALTTLNLANNPLYCDCGVGWMVSASSFPPLHSSSSSPPTCARPSQLAGRRVDSLSLDEIGCVVPQVTAVATTIAVFKGERVVLSCSVTGASESDIVWYYNGQMVTDGDQLLGNGSLLISQMTAEGAGQYTCVSSNMAGSGNATISVTYLGTVRPRVSIPPSHVHAFTGENVVLRCVGDQRTVSYHWYKDGQPLETSDRVAVVTGVGLNISHVTMDDSGVYSCVVMGIEGSSEASAQLSVTGALISCEGVIDATAVGNIRSMVMFAFNHSSINNVSSPHQLLRRLKLPDDASIELLLAADVFQQALDAARSSHQGESEGGVPALSDCEITLLAELSGCLEHSPTPHCSDVCHHSRYRSVDGSCNNWAQPAWGTADTPFHRLLAPVYEDGLGLPVGWSGGMPSARTISQRVIRSHNVEPDTDVTHMLMQFGQFLDHDLDLAPGTPADSSFTSGAMCDTECSNSAPCFPIVIETGDPRISAQCMPFTRSGGVCGSGGSSLLVGSAAFYREQLNGITSFIDGSQIYGSSEEHAERLRDPARQGWLLEGVATSSGKPFLPFDTFSLIECSTGIHSGRSQCFLAGDVRANEQVGLTAMHTLFFREHNRVASYLSHLNPHWNQETIFQESRRVVIAEWQNIAYSEYLPTILGPSGLGDYHGYDPNVNPTIANAFATAAYRFGHGQILPFFNRLNTSYQPEPYGPLQLRHAFFAPHRLLEEGGIDPLLRGFLATPGKKRAPHSGLNSNLTEALFEQAHNISLDLAALNIQRGRDHGLPSYVQWRQFCNLQTDDPLADIRNATVRRQLLEVYGEEVDKIDLWVGGLLESVETGAQLGPTFSCIISNQFQRLRAGDSVW
;
A
#
# COMPACT_ATOMS: atom_id res chain seq x y z
N MET A 1 15.12 -25.25 58.78
CA MET A 1 16.07 -26.01 59.62
C MET A 1 17.28 -26.35 58.78
N VAL A 2 18.41 -25.73 59.12
CA VAL A 2 19.79 -26.24 59.04
C VAL A 2 20.27 -26.88 57.73
N SER A 3 21.06 -26.09 57.01
CA SER A 3 22.21 -26.49 56.19
C SER A 3 22.94 -27.73 56.71
N LEU A 4 23.08 -28.79 55.91
CA LEU A 4 24.20 -29.71 56.02
C LEU A 4 24.43 -30.50 54.72
N MET A 5 25.53 -30.11 54.06
CA MET A 5 26.50 -30.95 53.35
C MET A 5 26.10 -31.66 52.05
N ALA A 6 26.39 -30.95 50.94
CA ALA A 6 27.18 -31.50 49.85
C ALA A 6 28.51 -30.72 49.72
N ARG A 7 29.62 -31.36 50.09
CA ARG A 7 30.94 -31.17 49.44
C ARG A 7 31.29 -32.51 48.82
N ARG A 8 31.25 -32.61 47.49
CA ARG A 8 32.32 -33.18 46.65
C ARG A 8 31.89 -33.16 45.18
N GLU A 9 32.68 -32.40 44.41
CA GLU A 9 32.95 -32.53 42.97
C GLU A 9 31.74 -32.29 42.04
N GLY A 10 31.69 -31.33 41.13
CA GLY A 10 32.71 -30.48 40.53
C GLY A 10 32.18 -30.13 39.12
N VAL A 11 31.72 -28.88 38.96
CA VAL A 11 31.58 -28.11 37.70
C VAL A 11 30.88 -28.79 36.51
N SER A 12 29.67 -28.33 36.19
CA SER A 12 29.08 -28.43 34.85
C SER A 12 28.58 -27.07 34.39
N LEU A 13 29.12 -26.56 33.28
CA LEU A 13 28.39 -25.67 32.38
C LEU A 13 27.13 -26.40 31.91
N LEU A 14 25.95 -25.79 32.02
CA LEU A 14 24.99 -25.71 30.92
C LEU A 14 23.87 -24.72 31.27
N VAL A 15 23.93 -23.56 30.64
CA VAL A 15 22.81 -22.64 30.47
C VAL A 15 21.98 -23.18 29.31
N VAL A 16 21.03 -24.09 29.55
CA VAL A 16 19.90 -24.33 28.64
C VAL A 16 18.73 -24.99 29.40
N PHE A 17 17.52 -24.55 29.09
CA PHE A 17 16.20 -25.15 29.41
C PHE A 17 15.67 -25.01 30.84
N LEU A 18 14.88 -23.95 31.06
CA LEU A 18 13.45 -24.04 31.40
C LEU A 18 12.83 -22.63 31.41
N ALA A 19 12.62 -22.07 30.22
CA ALA A 19 11.60 -21.05 29.99
C ALA A 19 10.44 -21.75 29.26
N ALA A 20 9.59 -22.41 30.04
CA ALA A 20 8.32 -22.93 29.56
C ALA A 20 7.29 -22.79 30.70
N ALA A 21 6.15 -22.19 30.36
CA ALA A 21 4.97 -21.99 31.18
C ALA A 21 5.08 -20.97 32.33
N VAL A 22 5.13 -19.68 31.95
CA VAL A 22 4.28 -18.70 32.61
C VAL A 22 3.28 -18.20 31.57
N PHE A 23 2.23 -19.00 31.37
CA PHE A 23 0.93 -18.43 31.00
C PHE A 23 0.46 -17.64 32.23
N VAL A 24 0.75 -16.35 32.30
CA VAL A 24 -0.13 -15.46 33.07
C VAL A 24 -1.30 -15.18 32.15
N SER A 25 -2.44 -15.80 32.45
CA SER A 25 -3.74 -15.33 31.96
C SER A 25 -3.91 -13.88 32.39
N CYS A 26 -4.10 -12.95 31.46
CA CYS A 26 -4.60 -11.61 31.74
C CYS A 26 -6.10 -11.65 32.09
N ASP A 27 -6.47 -12.33 33.18
CA ASP A 27 -7.79 -12.19 33.79
C ASP A 27 -7.70 -11.24 35.01
N ALA A 28 -8.24 -10.05 34.80
CA ALA A 28 -8.81 -9.08 35.75
C ALA A 28 -7.90 -8.40 36.80
N THR A 29 -7.17 -7.37 36.40
CA THR A 29 -6.60 -6.34 37.30
C THR A 29 -7.65 -5.50 38.03
N ILE A 30 -8.86 -5.37 37.47
CA ILE A 30 -9.92 -4.52 38.04
C ILE A 30 -10.36 -4.92 39.45
N CYS A 31 -10.26 -6.20 39.82
CA CYS A 31 -10.64 -6.67 41.15
C CYS A 31 -9.64 -6.29 42.26
N VAL A 32 -8.52 -5.67 41.89
CA VAL A 32 -7.60 -5.00 42.84
C VAL A 32 -8.17 -3.64 43.28
N LEU A 33 -8.93 -3.00 42.40
CA LEU A 33 -9.44 -1.65 42.57
C LEU A 33 -10.93 -1.63 42.97
N CYS A 34 -11.71 -2.57 42.46
CA CYS A 34 -13.15 -2.68 42.72
C CYS A 34 -13.49 -3.91 43.57
N THR A 35 -14.67 -3.88 44.20
CA THR A 35 -15.21 -5.05 44.91
C THR A 35 -15.82 -6.04 43.92
N CYS A 36 -15.17 -7.21 43.78
CA CYS A 36 -15.63 -8.31 42.93
C CYS A 36 -16.21 -9.45 43.79
N SER A 37 -17.34 -10.03 43.40
CA SER A 37 -17.94 -11.20 44.06
C SER A 37 -18.56 -12.20 43.09
N GLY A 38 -18.54 -13.49 43.44
CA GLY A 38 -19.11 -14.59 42.64
C GLY A 38 -18.90 -15.99 43.23
N THR A 39 -19.66 -16.98 42.74
CA THR A 39 -19.57 -18.39 43.16
C THR A 39 -19.02 -19.28 42.04
N GLY A 40 -18.18 -20.25 42.36
CA GLY A 40 -17.70 -21.24 41.39
C GLY A 40 -16.60 -20.77 40.44
N GLY A 41 -15.84 -19.73 40.81
CA GLY A 41 -14.68 -19.24 40.04
C GLY A 41 -14.98 -18.16 38.99
N ALA A 42 -16.24 -17.76 38.81
CA ALA A 42 -16.64 -16.66 37.92
C ALA A 42 -17.09 -15.44 38.72
N THR A 43 -16.59 -14.25 38.36
CA THR A 43 -17.02 -12.97 38.94
C THR A 43 -18.38 -12.57 38.38
N LYS A 44 -19.38 -12.42 39.25
CA LYS A 44 -20.77 -12.10 38.86
C LYS A 44 -21.16 -10.67 39.17
N SER A 45 -20.51 -10.04 40.14
CA SER A 45 -20.77 -8.66 40.55
C SER A 45 -19.46 -7.91 40.70
N VAL A 46 -19.39 -6.72 40.09
CA VAL A 46 -18.28 -5.77 40.16
C VAL A 46 -18.84 -4.42 40.58
N SER A 47 -18.41 -3.92 41.74
CA SER A 47 -18.78 -2.59 42.22
C SER A 47 -17.55 -1.74 42.55
N CYS A 48 -17.45 -0.59 41.91
CA CYS A 48 -16.33 0.35 42.02
C CYS A 48 -16.67 1.59 42.86
N THR A 49 -17.75 1.55 43.65
CA THR A 49 -18.30 2.71 44.39
C THR A 49 -17.51 3.10 45.64
N HIS A 50 -16.58 2.26 46.10
CA HIS A 50 -15.77 2.47 47.31
C HIS A 50 -14.30 2.83 47.02
N MET A 51 -13.99 3.26 45.80
CA MET A 51 -12.63 3.55 45.36
C MET A 51 -12.10 4.89 45.91
N SER A 52 -10.78 4.94 46.16
CA SER A 52 -10.05 6.16 46.52
C SER A 52 -9.49 6.93 45.31
N MET A 53 -9.65 6.40 44.09
CA MET A 53 -9.29 7.05 42.82
C MET A 53 -10.51 7.15 41.92
N ASP A 54 -10.65 8.31 41.27
CA ASP A 54 -11.76 8.68 40.41
C ASP A 54 -11.59 8.12 38.99
N MET A 55 -12.67 7.65 38.37
CA MET A 55 -12.66 7.09 37.01
C MET A 55 -13.16 8.10 35.98
N TYR A 56 -12.39 8.31 34.91
CA TYR A 56 -12.77 9.20 33.80
C TYR A 56 -13.36 8.47 32.59
N ARG A 57 -13.24 7.13 32.54
CA ARG A 57 -13.73 6.27 31.45
C ARG A 57 -14.11 4.88 31.99
N VAL A 58 -14.87 4.12 31.20
CA VAL A 58 -15.21 2.72 31.52
C VAL A 58 -13.94 1.85 31.45
N PRO A 59 -13.66 1.00 32.46
CA PRO A 59 -12.49 0.13 32.45
C PRO A 59 -12.60 -1.01 31.43
N GLY A 60 -11.52 -1.26 30.67
CA GLY A 60 -11.49 -2.31 29.63
C GLY A 60 -11.27 -3.74 30.14
N ASP A 61 -10.94 -3.90 31.43
CA ASP A 61 -10.57 -5.17 32.07
C ASP A 61 -11.65 -5.74 33.00
N VAL A 62 -12.91 -5.32 32.84
CA VAL A 62 -14.08 -5.91 33.52
C VAL A 62 -14.30 -7.36 33.05
N PRO A 63 -14.44 -8.36 33.96
CA PRO A 63 -14.68 -9.75 33.57
C PRO A 63 -15.96 -9.92 32.73
N SER A 64 -15.89 -10.67 31.63
CA SER A 64 -17.01 -10.94 30.71
C SER A 64 -18.17 -11.74 31.33
N THR A 65 -17.93 -12.37 32.48
CA THR A 65 -18.93 -13.11 33.27
C THR A 65 -19.78 -12.24 34.20
N THR A 66 -19.46 -10.94 34.28
CA THR A 66 -20.13 -9.97 35.15
C THR A 66 -21.61 -9.79 34.77
N GLU A 67 -22.51 -9.96 35.74
CA GLU A 67 -23.96 -9.76 35.60
C GLU A 67 -24.40 -8.42 36.22
N LEU A 68 -23.69 -7.94 37.25
CA LEU A 68 -23.92 -6.64 37.88
C LEU A 68 -22.65 -5.80 37.82
N LEU A 69 -22.73 -4.65 37.17
CA LEU A 69 -21.65 -3.66 37.11
C LEU A 69 -22.13 -2.33 37.67
N ASP A 70 -21.45 -1.84 38.70
CA ASP A 70 -21.74 -0.56 39.33
C ASP A 70 -20.51 0.36 39.28
N LEU A 71 -20.59 1.36 38.40
CA LEU A 71 -19.60 2.41 38.16
C LEU A 71 -20.13 3.78 38.60
N SER A 72 -21.04 3.81 39.57
CA SER A 72 -21.64 5.06 40.04
C SER A 72 -20.67 5.92 40.87
N GLY A 73 -20.87 7.25 40.81
CA GLY A 73 -20.18 8.22 41.66
C GLY A 73 -18.74 8.54 41.25
N HIS A 74 -18.44 8.54 39.95
CA HIS A 74 -17.13 8.87 39.37
C HIS A 74 -17.22 10.06 38.40
N SER A 75 -16.13 10.42 37.71
CA SER A 75 -16.05 11.48 36.70
C SER A 75 -16.08 10.98 35.24
N ILE A 76 -16.87 9.95 34.93
CA ILE A 76 -16.98 9.43 33.55
C ILE A 76 -17.71 10.44 32.67
N LYS A 77 -17.07 10.93 31.60
CA LYS A 77 -17.60 12.01 30.74
C LYS A 77 -18.31 11.51 29.47
N SER A 78 -17.91 10.36 28.97
CA SER A 78 -18.42 9.79 27.72
C SER A 78 -18.50 8.29 27.81
N ILE A 79 -19.45 7.72 27.08
CA ILE A 79 -19.65 6.28 26.92
C ILE A 79 -19.84 5.95 25.43
N GLU A 80 -19.08 4.97 24.95
CA GLU A 80 -19.07 4.51 23.57
C GLU A 80 -19.50 3.04 23.47
N ARG A 81 -19.86 2.59 22.27
CA ARG A 81 -20.30 1.20 22.05
C ARG A 81 -19.26 0.18 22.50
N ASN A 82 -17.98 0.45 22.26
CA ASN A 82 -16.90 -0.47 22.57
C ASN A 82 -16.67 -0.64 24.09
N ASP A 83 -17.09 0.32 24.92
CA ASP A 83 -16.90 0.30 26.38
C ASP A 83 -17.61 -0.89 27.05
N PHE A 84 -18.68 -1.40 26.43
CA PHE A 84 -19.49 -2.51 26.96
C PHE A 84 -19.45 -3.78 26.10
N SER A 85 -18.71 -3.76 25.00
CA SER A 85 -18.66 -4.84 23.98
C SER A 85 -18.21 -6.20 24.54
N ASN A 86 -17.41 -6.20 25.60
CA ASN A 86 -16.90 -7.40 26.26
C ASN A 86 -17.78 -7.91 27.42
N LEU A 87 -18.99 -7.37 27.61
CA LEU A 87 -19.86 -7.66 28.76
C LEU A 87 -21.23 -8.27 28.37
N PRO A 88 -21.27 -9.40 27.63
CA PRO A 88 -22.53 -9.97 27.14
C PRO A 88 -23.43 -10.56 28.25
N SER A 89 -22.85 -10.83 29.43
CA SER A 89 -23.56 -11.41 30.59
C SER A 89 -24.32 -10.37 31.41
N LEU A 90 -24.17 -9.08 31.10
CA LEU A 90 -24.64 -8.01 31.98
C LEU A 90 -26.17 -7.95 32.06
N VAL A 91 -26.68 -7.88 33.30
CA VAL A 91 -28.11 -7.81 33.63
C VAL A 91 -28.45 -6.46 34.29
N ASN A 92 -27.54 -5.94 35.11
CA ASN A 92 -27.69 -4.69 35.84
C ASN A 92 -26.47 -3.79 35.61
N LEU A 93 -26.71 -2.58 35.09
CA LEU A 93 -25.68 -1.56 34.90
C LEU A 93 -26.08 -0.27 35.60
N SER A 94 -25.17 0.25 36.43
CA SER A 94 -25.27 1.56 37.07
C SER A 94 -24.12 2.46 36.65
N LEU A 95 -24.46 3.60 36.05
CA LEU A 95 -23.59 4.71 35.67
C LEU A 95 -24.02 6.00 36.38
N ALA A 96 -24.77 5.87 37.48
CA ALA A 96 -25.38 6.98 38.18
C ALA A 96 -24.34 7.96 38.76
N GLY A 97 -24.65 9.26 38.75
CA GLY A 97 -23.79 10.28 39.37
C GLY A 97 -22.41 10.41 38.71
N ASN A 98 -22.36 10.37 37.38
CA ASN A 98 -21.17 10.63 36.57
C ASN A 98 -21.31 11.97 35.81
N GLU A 99 -20.39 12.27 34.89
CA GLU A 99 -20.37 13.49 34.08
C GLU A 99 -20.82 13.26 32.61
N ILE A 100 -21.66 12.25 32.36
CA ILE A 100 -22.04 11.85 31.00
C ILE A 100 -22.97 12.90 30.37
N ASN A 101 -22.61 13.43 29.20
CA ASN A 101 -23.32 14.55 28.57
C ASN A 101 -24.32 14.13 27.46
N SER A 102 -24.21 12.92 26.93
CA SER A 102 -25.01 12.39 25.82
C SER A 102 -24.96 10.86 25.78
N VAL A 103 -25.97 10.24 25.17
CA VAL A 103 -25.99 8.79 24.88
C VAL A 103 -26.11 8.61 23.37
N GLY A 104 -25.05 8.05 22.77
CA GLY A 104 -24.92 7.83 21.34
C GLY A 104 -25.81 6.72 20.78
N LEU A 105 -25.83 6.61 19.45
CA LEU A 105 -26.55 5.56 18.73
C LEU A 105 -25.89 4.19 19.00
N TYR A 106 -26.68 3.18 19.36
CA TYR A 106 -26.21 1.80 19.64
C TYR A 106 -25.21 1.66 20.81
N THR A 107 -25.07 2.65 21.69
CA THR A 107 -24.11 2.59 22.82
C THR A 107 -24.27 1.34 23.68
N PHE A 108 -25.48 0.81 23.82
CA PHE A 108 -25.77 -0.38 24.63
C PHE A 108 -26.20 -1.61 23.80
N SER A 109 -26.03 -1.60 22.47
CA SER A 109 -26.64 -2.62 21.59
C SER A 109 -26.18 -4.05 21.86
N ASP A 110 -24.97 -4.20 22.40
CA ASP A 110 -24.34 -5.49 22.63
C ASP A 110 -24.74 -6.10 24.01
N LEU A 111 -25.50 -5.35 24.84
CA LEU A 111 -25.98 -5.76 26.16
C LEU A 111 -27.34 -6.48 26.12
N LEU A 112 -27.39 -7.59 25.37
CA LEU A 112 -28.64 -8.33 25.05
C LEU A 112 -29.38 -8.92 26.26
N ASN A 113 -28.73 -8.99 27.42
CA ASN A 113 -29.29 -9.54 28.66
C ASN A 113 -29.71 -8.47 29.69
N LEU A 114 -29.49 -7.19 29.38
CA LEU A 114 -29.70 -6.10 30.31
C LEU A 114 -31.19 -5.94 30.67
N ARG A 115 -31.47 -5.86 31.97
CA ARG A 115 -32.82 -5.67 32.53
C ARG A 115 -32.97 -4.33 33.23
N THR A 116 -31.91 -3.85 33.86
CA THR A 116 -31.91 -2.58 34.59
C THR A 116 -30.74 -1.71 34.13
N LEU A 117 -31.05 -0.49 33.71
CA LEU A 117 -30.08 0.54 33.35
C LEU A 117 -30.35 1.80 34.17
N ASP A 118 -29.39 2.18 35.00
CA ASP A 118 -29.44 3.40 35.81
C ASP A 118 -28.36 4.39 35.34
N ILE A 119 -28.78 5.53 34.78
CA ILE A 119 -27.90 6.63 34.34
C ILE A 119 -28.40 7.96 34.93
N HIS A 120 -28.96 7.91 36.14
CA HIS A 120 -29.45 9.13 36.78
C HIS A 120 -28.32 10.06 37.24
N GLY A 121 -28.64 11.35 37.42
CA GLY A 121 -27.70 12.31 38.00
C GLY A 121 -26.46 12.55 37.14
N ASN A 122 -26.62 12.53 35.82
CA ASN A 122 -25.59 12.87 34.84
C ASN A 122 -25.94 14.21 34.16
N HIS A 123 -25.21 14.59 33.10
CA HIS A 123 -25.42 15.82 32.33
C HIS A 123 -26.06 15.57 30.96
N ILE A 124 -26.91 14.54 30.84
CA ILE A 124 -27.45 14.12 29.54
C ILE A 124 -28.42 15.18 29.02
N THR A 125 -28.03 15.85 27.94
CA THR A 125 -28.84 16.89 27.28
C THR A 125 -29.72 16.32 26.16
N SER A 126 -29.25 15.24 25.51
CA SER A 126 -29.93 14.58 24.40
C SER A 126 -29.70 13.07 24.42
N VAL A 127 -30.72 12.32 24.00
CA VAL A 127 -30.68 10.87 23.82
C VAL A 127 -30.96 10.59 22.34
N ALA A 128 -30.02 9.94 21.64
CA ALA A 128 -30.19 9.65 20.22
C ALA A 128 -31.35 8.66 19.97
N ARG A 129 -32.07 8.81 18.85
CA ARG A 129 -33.07 7.82 18.41
C ARG A 129 -32.37 6.47 18.21
N GLY A 130 -32.81 5.42 18.91
CA GLY A 130 -32.16 4.11 18.85
C GLY A 130 -30.95 3.93 19.79
N ALA A 131 -30.69 4.88 20.70
CA ALA A 131 -29.68 4.75 21.76
C ALA A 131 -29.85 3.49 22.61
N PHE A 132 -31.10 3.03 22.79
CA PHE A 132 -31.45 1.81 23.53
C PHE A 132 -31.81 0.63 22.62
N SER A 133 -31.51 0.70 21.32
CA SER A 133 -31.80 -0.37 20.38
C SER A 133 -31.01 -1.64 20.73
N GLY A 134 -31.64 -2.82 20.59
CA GLY A 134 -31.06 -4.10 20.97
C GLY A 134 -31.35 -4.54 22.41
N LEU A 135 -31.84 -3.63 23.28
CA LEU A 135 -32.15 -3.93 24.68
C LEU A 135 -33.54 -4.57 24.87
N ALA A 136 -33.79 -5.69 24.18
CA ALA A 136 -35.10 -6.35 24.13
C ALA A 136 -35.64 -6.83 25.50
N LYS A 137 -34.76 -7.01 26.49
CA LYS A 137 -35.08 -7.48 27.85
C LYS A 137 -35.12 -6.36 28.90
N LEU A 138 -34.92 -5.10 28.51
CA LEU A 138 -34.83 -4.00 29.47
C LEU A 138 -36.20 -3.73 30.10
N GLU A 139 -36.26 -3.86 31.43
CA GLU A 139 -37.48 -3.68 32.22
C GLU A 139 -37.54 -2.30 32.87
N LYS A 140 -36.39 -1.77 33.30
CA LYS A 140 -36.26 -0.52 34.06
C LYS A 140 -35.18 0.39 33.50
N LEU A 141 -35.57 1.64 33.22
CA LEU A 141 -34.67 2.71 32.76
C LEU A 141 -34.85 3.95 33.65
N ASP A 142 -33.77 4.36 34.34
CA ASP A 142 -33.75 5.59 35.14
C ASP A 142 -32.86 6.66 34.51
N LEU A 143 -33.50 7.78 34.13
CA LEU A 143 -32.88 8.96 33.52
C LEU A 143 -33.12 10.21 34.39
N ARG A 144 -33.54 10.07 35.65
CA ARG A 144 -33.86 11.20 36.53
C ARG A 144 -32.66 12.12 36.75
N GLY A 145 -32.91 13.42 36.93
CA GLY A 145 -31.85 14.37 37.31
C GLY A 145 -30.77 14.54 36.25
N ASN A 146 -31.18 14.57 34.97
CA ASN A 146 -30.33 14.91 33.83
C ASN A 146 -30.78 16.26 33.24
N ASP A 147 -30.17 16.68 32.14
CA ASP A 147 -30.45 17.95 31.46
C ASP A 147 -31.34 17.79 30.22
N ILE A 148 -32.21 16.76 30.19
CA ILE A 148 -33.04 16.42 29.02
C ILE A 148 -34.15 17.46 28.84
N THR A 149 -34.16 18.12 27.68
CA THR A 149 -35.16 19.15 27.35
C THR A 149 -36.31 18.66 26.48
N ARG A 150 -36.13 17.64 25.65
CA ARG A 150 -37.18 17.08 24.79
C ARG A 150 -37.06 15.57 24.70
N VAL A 151 -38.19 14.86 24.64
CA VAL A 151 -38.22 13.40 24.53
C VAL A 151 -39.47 12.94 23.77
N SER A 152 -39.27 12.18 22.68
CA SER A 152 -40.36 11.63 21.86
C SER A 152 -40.63 10.16 22.18
N ARG A 153 -41.81 9.65 21.83
CA ARG A 153 -42.20 8.25 22.06
C ARG A 153 -41.27 7.26 21.36
N GLU A 154 -40.77 7.64 20.18
CA GLU A 154 -39.91 6.84 19.31
C GLU A 154 -38.50 6.64 19.91
N THR A 155 -38.09 7.49 20.86
CA THR A 155 -36.82 7.32 21.61
C THR A 155 -36.78 5.98 22.34
N PHE A 156 -37.95 5.46 22.73
CA PHE A 156 -38.13 4.19 23.44
C PHE A 156 -38.70 3.08 22.54
N ALA A 157 -38.79 3.32 21.22
CA ALA A 157 -39.20 2.28 20.28
C ALA A 157 -38.18 1.14 20.27
N GLY A 158 -38.65 -0.11 20.29
CA GLY A 158 -37.78 -1.30 20.36
C GLY A 158 -37.46 -1.81 21.77
N LEU A 159 -38.10 -1.25 22.82
CA LEU A 159 -38.02 -1.75 24.20
C LEU A 159 -39.31 -2.48 24.62
N PRO A 160 -39.59 -3.69 24.10
CA PRO A 160 -40.88 -4.38 24.30
C PRO A 160 -41.12 -4.81 25.76
N ALA A 161 -40.07 -4.95 26.57
CA ALA A 161 -40.14 -5.35 27.97
C ALA A 161 -40.18 -4.19 28.97
N LEU A 162 -40.13 -2.93 28.49
CA LEU A 162 -40.01 -1.77 29.36
C LEU A 162 -41.30 -1.54 30.16
N THR A 163 -41.18 -1.58 31.49
CA THR A 163 -42.30 -1.39 32.41
C THR A 163 -42.13 -0.15 33.28
N THR A 164 -40.89 0.29 33.51
CA THR A 164 -40.57 1.44 34.36
C THR A 164 -39.65 2.40 33.61
N LEU A 165 -40.12 3.64 33.42
CA LEU A 165 -39.34 4.75 32.87
C LEU A 165 -39.40 5.94 33.83
N ASN A 166 -38.24 6.44 34.25
CA ASN A 166 -38.16 7.59 35.15
C ASN A 166 -37.48 8.77 34.48
N LEU A 167 -38.21 9.87 34.31
CA LEU A 167 -37.76 11.12 33.69
C LEU A 167 -37.87 12.32 34.63
N ALA A 168 -38.07 12.09 35.93
CA ALA A 168 -38.21 13.15 36.92
C ALA A 168 -36.98 14.07 36.95
N ASN A 169 -37.16 15.33 37.35
CA ASN A 169 -36.08 16.31 37.51
C ASN A 169 -35.25 16.52 36.22
N ASN A 170 -35.92 16.57 35.06
CA ASN A 170 -35.33 16.99 33.79
C ASN A 170 -36.01 18.30 33.30
N PRO A 171 -35.29 19.21 32.63
CA PRO A 171 -35.82 20.49 32.16
C PRO A 171 -36.71 20.40 30.89
N LEU A 172 -37.79 19.62 30.95
CA LEU A 172 -38.63 19.29 29.78
C LEU A 172 -39.35 20.50 29.14
N TYR A 173 -39.37 20.55 27.81
CA TYR A 173 -40.15 21.45 26.98
C TYR A 173 -41.46 20.76 26.57
N CYS A 174 -42.58 21.21 27.11
CA CYS A 174 -43.89 20.63 26.87
C CYS A 174 -44.55 21.25 25.64
N ASP A 175 -44.37 20.59 24.50
CA ASP A 175 -45.06 20.82 23.23
C ASP A 175 -45.79 19.53 22.79
N CYS A 176 -46.31 19.50 21.56
CA CYS A 176 -46.99 18.32 21.02
C CYS A 176 -46.14 17.02 21.13
N GLY A 177 -44.81 17.13 21.21
CA GLY A 177 -43.89 15.99 21.34
C GLY A 177 -44.00 15.22 22.65
N VAL A 178 -44.50 15.83 23.74
CA VAL A 178 -44.81 15.12 24.99
C VAL A 178 -46.26 14.64 25.07
N GLY A 179 -47.05 14.81 24.00
CA GLY A 179 -48.47 14.44 23.97
C GLY A 179 -48.73 12.95 24.24
N TRP A 180 -47.74 12.08 23.98
CA TRP A 180 -47.81 10.65 24.31
C TRP A 180 -47.81 10.37 25.83
N MET A 181 -47.29 11.29 26.65
CA MET A 181 -47.31 11.21 28.12
C MET A 181 -48.60 11.78 28.74
N VAL A 182 -49.37 12.52 27.94
CA VAL A 182 -50.62 13.18 28.36
C VAL A 182 -51.81 12.20 28.33
N SER A 183 -51.72 11.13 27.51
CA SER A 183 -52.78 10.14 27.36
C SER A 183 -52.77 9.07 28.47
N ALA A 184 -53.93 8.73 29.02
CA ALA A 184 -54.10 7.63 29.98
C ALA A 184 -53.76 6.22 29.43
N SER A 185 -53.53 6.11 28.11
CA SER A 185 -53.07 4.89 27.41
C SER A 185 -51.58 4.92 27.02
N SER A 186 -50.79 5.78 27.66
CA SER A 186 -49.34 5.98 27.39
C SER A 186 -48.52 4.70 27.60
N PHE A 187 -47.48 4.54 26.80
CA PHE A 187 -46.47 3.49 26.93
C PHE A 187 -45.10 4.10 27.28
N PRO A 188 -44.37 3.57 28.29
CA PRO A 188 -44.87 2.72 29.38
C PRO A 188 -45.83 3.53 30.29
N PRO A 189 -46.71 2.88 31.07
CA PRO A 189 -47.52 3.60 32.05
C PRO A 189 -46.61 4.37 33.01
N LEU A 190 -46.84 5.68 33.14
CA LEU A 190 -46.24 6.50 34.20
C LEU A 190 -46.78 5.98 35.54
N HIS A 191 -46.16 4.92 36.08
CA HIS A 191 -46.61 4.33 37.33
C HIS A 191 -46.46 5.37 38.45
N SER A 192 -47.56 5.56 39.17
CA SER A 192 -47.76 6.38 40.37
C SER A 192 -46.85 6.05 41.57
N SER A 193 -45.77 5.28 41.36
CA SER A 193 -44.81 4.88 42.40
C SER A 193 -43.51 5.68 42.38
N SER A 194 -43.25 6.51 41.36
CA SER A 194 -42.19 7.52 41.49
C SER A 194 -42.67 8.60 42.45
N SER A 195 -41.86 8.92 43.44
CA SER A 195 -42.13 10.01 44.39
C SER A 195 -42.17 11.40 43.71
N SER A 196 -41.96 11.50 42.39
CA SER A 196 -41.89 12.75 41.63
C SER A 196 -42.22 12.51 40.13
N PRO A 197 -43.39 12.94 39.63
CA PRO A 197 -43.73 12.88 38.20
C PRO A 197 -42.95 13.93 37.38
N PRO A 198 -42.75 13.72 36.06
CA PRO A 198 -42.10 14.72 35.21
C PRO A 198 -42.93 16.01 35.13
N THR A 199 -42.24 17.15 35.21
CA THR A 199 -42.83 18.48 35.12
C THR A 199 -42.23 19.26 33.97
N CYS A 200 -43.01 20.14 33.36
CA CYS A 200 -42.52 21.05 32.33
C CYS A 200 -41.59 22.10 32.95
N ALA A 201 -40.45 22.37 32.33
CA ALA A 201 -39.63 23.56 32.59
C ALA A 201 -39.92 24.67 31.58
N ARG A 202 -40.30 24.30 30.35
CA ARG A 202 -40.67 25.22 29.27
C ARG A 202 -41.89 24.67 28.49
N PRO A 203 -42.58 25.49 27.68
CA PRO A 203 -42.47 26.95 27.62
C PRO A 203 -42.91 27.57 28.96
N SER A 204 -42.57 28.85 29.20
CA SER A 204 -42.72 29.47 30.53
C SER A 204 -44.16 29.45 31.08
N GLN A 205 -45.16 29.36 30.19
CA GLN A 205 -46.57 29.24 30.55
C GLN A 205 -46.93 27.90 31.19
N LEU A 206 -46.16 26.84 30.92
CA LEU A 206 -46.40 25.49 31.43
C LEU A 206 -45.40 25.10 32.55
N ALA A 207 -44.43 25.96 32.86
CA ALA A 207 -43.38 25.68 33.84
C ALA A 207 -43.94 25.24 35.21
N GLY A 208 -43.42 24.15 35.76
CA GLY A 208 -43.85 23.53 37.01
C GLY A 208 -45.09 22.63 36.92
N ARG A 209 -45.81 22.61 35.78
CA ARG A 209 -46.97 21.73 35.60
C ARG A 209 -46.53 20.30 35.33
N ARG A 210 -47.28 19.32 35.86
CA ARG A 210 -47.08 17.91 35.56
C ARG A 210 -47.50 17.61 34.12
N VAL A 211 -46.66 16.88 33.38
CA VAL A 211 -46.91 16.55 31.97
C VAL A 211 -48.21 15.75 31.81
N ASP A 212 -48.47 14.81 32.71
CA ASP A 212 -49.67 13.95 32.71
C ASP A 212 -51.00 14.69 33.03
N SER A 213 -50.95 16.00 33.29
CA SER A 213 -52.11 16.84 33.61
C SER A 213 -52.51 17.83 32.51
N LEU A 214 -51.80 17.82 31.37
CA LEU A 214 -52.03 18.73 30.25
C LEU A 214 -53.10 18.19 29.29
N SER A 215 -53.50 18.98 28.29
CA SER A 215 -54.32 18.57 27.14
C SER A 215 -53.58 18.80 25.82
N LEU A 216 -54.02 18.12 24.75
CA LEU A 216 -53.38 18.24 23.42
C LEU A 216 -53.44 19.66 22.84
N ASP A 217 -54.46 20.45 23.22
CA ASP A 217 -54.60 21.84 22.81
C ASP A 217 -53.68 22.77 23.60
N GLU A 218 -53.52 22.54 24.92
CA GLU A 218 -52.60 23.32 25.78
C GLU A 218 -51.13 23.19 25.35
N ILE A 219 -50.78 22.13 24.61
CA ILE A 219 -49.44 21.89 24.05
C ILE A 219 -49.33 22.19 22.55
N GLY A 220 -50.41 22.67 21.89
CA GLY A 220 -50.37 23.28 20.56
C GLY A 220 -50.29 22.36 19.33
N CYS A 221 -51.01 21.23 19.27
CA CYS A 221 -51.02 20.32 18.11
C CYS A 221 -51.95 20.77 16.94
N VAL A 222 -51.48 20.92 15.68
CA VAL A 222 -52.25 21.34 14.46
C VAL A 222 -51.86 20.60 13.17
N VAL A 223 -52.73 20.51 12.13
CA VAL A 223 -52.45 19.71 10.88
C VAL A 223 -51.11 20.12 10.22
N PRO A 224 -50.23 19.16 9.89
CA PRO A 224 -48.91 19.47 9.32
C PRO A 224 -48.95 20.00 7.89
N GLN A 225 -48.15 21.05 7.62
CA GLN A 225 -47.81 21.51 6.27
C GLN A 225 -46.42 20.98 5.88
N VAL A 226 -46.31 20.33 4.72
CA VAL A 226 -45.09 19.63 4.29
C VAL A 226 -44.55 20.27 3.01
N THR A 227 -43.24 20.51 2.95
CA THR A 227 -42.56 21.12 1.79
C THR A 227 -41.25 20.38 1.52
N ALA A 228 -41.01 19.97 0.28
CA ALA A 228 -39.76 19.32 -0.09
C ALA A 228 -38.59 20.31 -0.06
N VAL A 229 -37.45 19.92 0.52
CA VAL A 229 -36.26 20.78 0.62
C VAL A 229 -35.59 20.97 -0.75
N ALA A 230 -35.67 19.96 -1.62
CA ALA A 230 -35.24 20.04 -3.01
C ALA A 230 -36.26 19.32 -3.91
N THR A 231 -36.49 19.84 -5.12
CA THR A 231 -37.43 19.24 -6.08
C THR A 231 -36.78 18.18 -6.98
N THR A 232 -35.47 18.31 -7.23
CA THR A 232 -34.67 17.37 -8.02
C THR A 232 -33.30 17.15 -7.36
N ILE A 233 -32.82 15.91 -7.31
CA ILE A 233 -31.51 15.53 -6.76
C ILE A 233 -30.84 14.55 -7.72
N ALA A 234 -29.54 14.69 -7.95
CA ALA A 234 -28.74 13.79 -8.78
C ALA A 234 -27.69 13.09 -7.91
N VAL A 235 -27.51 11.76 -8.05
CA VAL A 235 -26.81 10.90 -7.08
C VAL A 235 -25.97 9.83 -7.78
N PHE A 236 -24.76 9.54 -7.30
CA PHE A 236 -23.84 8.56 -7.91
C PHE A 236 -24.01 7.12 -7.36
N LYS A 237 -23.23 6.15 -7.88
CA LYS A 237 -23.36 4.71 -7.52
C LYS A 237 -22.89 4.43 -6.10
N GLY A 238 -23.75 3.82 -5.29
CA GLY A 238 -23.43 3.44 -3.92
C GLY A 238 -23.44 4.62 -2.94
N GLU A 239 -23.70 5.83 -3.43
CA GLU A 239 -23.81 7.03 -2.61
C GLU A 239 -25.05 6.98 -1.72
N ARG A 240 -24.88 7.55 -0.54
CA ARG A 240 -25.92 7.60 0.46
C ARG A 240 -26.61 8.95 0.37
N VAL A 241 -27.87 8.98 -0.01
CA VAL A 241 -28.63 10.23 -0.18
C VAL A 241 -29.69 10.38 0.90
N VAL A 242 -29.86 11.61 1.39
CA VAL A 242 -30.88 11.98 2.37
C VAL A 242 -31.93 12.83 1.69
N LEU A 243 -33.12 12.27 1.50
CA LEU A 243 -34.28 13.00 0.99
C LEU A 243 -34.99 13.65 2.18
N SER A 244 -35.17 14.98 2.14
CA SER A 244 -35.67 15.76 3.28
C SER A 244 -36.91 16.57 2.93
N CYS A 245 -37.84 16.66 3.88
CA CYS A 245 -38.99 17.54 3.80
C CYS A 245 -39.10 18.38 5.08
N SER A 246 -39.35 19.67 4.92
CA SER A 246 -39.66 20.58 6.02
C SER A 246 -41.14 20.42 6.38
N VAL A 247 -41.43 20.31 7.67
CA VAL A 247 -42.80 20.20 8.18
C VAL A 247 -43.06 21.29 9.21
N THR A 248 -44.20 21.97 9.11
CA THR A 248 -44.67 22.90 10.14
C THR A 248 -46.01 22.41 10.70
N GLY A 249 -46.18 22.44 12.03
CA GLY A 249 -47.39 21.94 12.72
C GLY A 249 -47.30 20.50 13.23
N ALA A 250 -46.31 19.71 12.82
CA ALA A 250 -46.00 18.40 13.40
C ALA A 250 -44.49 18.20 13.56
N SER A 251 -44.10 17.12 14.22
CA SER A 251 -42.70 16.77 14.34
C SER A 251 -42.18 16.24 13.01
N GLU A 252 -40.98 16.66 12.63
CA GLU A 252 -40.29 16.12 11.46
C GLU A 252 -40.08 14.61 11.61
N SER A 253 -40.02 14.09 12.84
CA SER A 253 -39.92 12.65 13.14
C SER A 253 -41.08 11.77 12.66
N ASP A 254 -42.21 12.38 12.26
CA ASP A 254 -43.48 11.71 11.94
C ASP A 254 -43.72 11.61 10.41
N ILE A 255 -42.68 11.89 9.61
CA ILE A 255 -42.71 11.80 8.16
C ILE A 255 -42.62 10.33 7.70
N VAL A 256 -43.50 9.95 6.78
CA VAL A 256 -43.59 8.66 6.10
C VAL A 256 -43.31 8.87 4.61
N TRP A 257 -42.52 7.99 4.00
CA TRP A 257 -42.09 8.13 2.60
C TRP A 257 -42.72 7.09 1.67
N TYR A 258 -42.90 7.49 0.42
CA TYR A 258 -43.38 6.67 -0.69
C TYR A 258 -42.41 6.76 -1.87
N TYR A 259 -42.10 5.64 -2.52
CA TYR A 259 -41.32 5.56 -3.75
C TYR A 259 -42.22 5.09 -4.88
N ASN A 260 -42.35 5.90 -5.94
CA ASN A 260 -43.23 5.64 -7.10
C ASN A 260 -44.67 5.22 -6.70
N GLY A 261 -45.18 5.81 -5.61
CA GLY A 261 -46.54 5.57 -5.08
C GLY A 261 -46.68 4.37 -4.13
N GLN A 262 -45.62 3.60 -3.86
CA GLN A 262 -45.62 2.54 -2.85
C GLN A 262 -44.94 3.01 -1.56
N MET A 263 -45.51 2.66 -0.40
CA MET A 263 -44.92 3.02 0.88
C MET A 263 -43.54 2.34 1.01
N VAL A 264 -42.51 3.14 1.28
CA VAL A 264 -41.16 2.62 1.49
C VAL A 264 -41.16 1.80 2.77
N THR A 265 -41.00 0.48 2.64
CA THR A 265 -41.02 -0.48 3.76
C THR A 265 -39.82 -1.42 3.61
N ASP A 266 -38.93 -1.37 4.60
CA ASP A 266 -37.66 -2.10 4.74
C ASP A 266 -36.62 -1.96 3.60
N GLY A 267 -35.48 -1.33 3.94
CA GLY A 267 -34.27 -1.21 3.10
C GLY A 267 -33.52 0.11 3.30
N ASP A 268 -34.26 1.19 3.54
CA ASP A 268 -33.75 2.57 3.69
C ASP A 268 -34.07 3.12 5.09
N GLN A 269 -33.11 3.79 5.72
CA GLN A 269 -33.21 4.24 7.12
C GLN A 269 -33.91 5.60 7.21
N LEU A 270 -35.03 5.71 7.92
CA LEU A 270 -35.61 7.01 8.28
C LEU A 270 -34.76 7.69 9.36
N LEU A 271 -34.25 8.89 9.07
CA LEU A 271 -33.45 9.69 10.00
C LEU A 271 -34.31 10.31 11.12
N GLY A 272 -33.66 10.76 12.19
CA GLY A 272 -34.33 11.32 13.38
C GLY A 272 -35.21 12.54 13.11
N ASN A 273 -34.95 13.27 12.02
CA ASN A 273 -35.76 14.38 11.51
C ASN A 273 -36.76 13.95 10.40
N GLY A 274 -37.07 12.65 10.29
CA GLY A 274 -37.97 12.07 9.29
C GLY A 274 -37.56 12.20 7.82
N SER A 275 -36.30 12.54 7.57
CA SER A 275 -35.71 12.44 6.23
C SER A 275 -35.44 10.97 5.87
N LEU A 276 -35.58 10.60 4.61
CA LEU A 276 -35.32 9.23 4.13
C LEU A 276 -33.84 9.10 3.73
N LEU A 277 -33.11 8.21 4.41
CA LEU A 277 -31.75 7.82 4.05
C LEU A 277 -31.78 6.62 3.11
N ILE A 278 -31.42 6.84 1.85
CA ILE A 278 -31.15 5.74 0.93
C ILE A 278 -29.70 5.31 1.12
N SER A 279 -29.50 4.09 1.61
CA SER A 279 -28.19 3.67 2.16
C SER A 279 -27.11 3.45 1.09
N GLN A 280 -27.53 3.00 -0.09
CA GLN A 280 -26.70 2.84 -1.29
C GLN A 280 -27.56 3.06 -2.55
N MET A 281 -27.29 4.14 -3.28
CA MET A 281 -28.03 4.45 -4.51
C MET A 281 -27.66 3.51 -5.67
N THR A 282 -28.66 2.89 -6.29
CA THR A 282 -28.53 2.04 -7.49
C THR A 282 -29.29 2.67 -8.66
N ALA A 283 -29.03 2.20 -9.89
CA ALA A 283 -29.77 2.66 -11.07
C ALA A 283 -31.29 2.39 -10.96
N GLU A 284 -31.70 1.38 -10.19
CA GLU A 284 -33.09 0.98 -9.95
C GLU A 284 -33.78 1.81 -8.85
N GLY A 285 -33.00 2.50 -8.01
CA GLY A 285 -33.46 3.44 -6.99
C GLY A 285 -33.72 4.87 -7.51
N ALA A 286 -33.52 5.12 -8.81
CA ALA A 286 -33.85 6.42 -9.41
C ALA A 286 -35.36 6.52 -9.71
N GLY A 287 -36.02 7.59 -9.25
CA GLY A 287 -37.46 7.78 -9.43
C GLY A 287 -38.04 8.90 -8.57
N GLN A 288 -39.35 8.88 -8.33
CA GLN A 288 -40.03 9.90 -7.53
C GLN A 288 -40.28 9.42 -6.10
N TYR A 289 -39.90 10.25 -5.14
CA TYR A 289 -40.06 10.02 -3.71
C TYR A 289 -41.00 11.07 -3.10
N THR A 290 -42.03 10.64 -2.37
CA THR A 290 -43.04 11.52 -1.75
C THR A 290 -43.03 11.35 -0.23
N CYS A 291 -42.87 12.45 0.51
CA CYS A 291 -42.93 12.50 1.96
C CYS A 291 -44.31 12.93 2.43
N VAL A 292 -44.81 12.34 3.51
CA VAL A 292 -46.12 12.58 4.10
C VAL A 292 -45.97 12.69 5.62
N SER A 293 -46.42 13.76 6.26
CA SER A 293 -46.41 13.87 7.73
C SER A 293 -47.83 13.87 8.27
N SER A 294 -48.02 13.25 9.44
CA SER A 294 -49.30 13.21 10.13
C SER A 294 -49.14 13.40 11.63
N ASN A 295 -50.07 14.11 12.27
CA ASN A 295 -50.19 14.16 13.72
C ASN A 295 -51.65 13.93 14.15
N MET A 296 -51.93 14.11 15.45
CA MET A 296 -53.28 13.95 16.02
C MET A 296 -54.36 14.83 15.36
N ALA A 297 -53.99 15.86 14.59
CA ALA A 297 -54.92 16.76 13.91
C ALA A 297 -55.15 16.41 12.41
N GLY A 298 -54.22 15.75 11.69
CA GLY A 298 -54.36 15.41 10.25
C GLY A 298 -53.03 15.17 9.51
N SER A 299 -53.00 15.20 8.16
CA SER A 299 -51.80 14.90 7.33
C SER A 299 -51.57 15.81 6.09
N GLY A 300 -50.30 16.07 5.72
CA GLY A 300 -49.86 16.81 4.49
C GLY A 300 -48.67 16.13 3.76
N ASN A 301 -48.29 16.54 2.53
CA ASN A 301 -47.25 15.88 1.71
C ASN A 301 -46.43 16.77 0.73
N ALA A 302 -45.30 16.26 0.19
CA ALA A 302 -44.48 16.85 -0.90
C ALA A 302 -43.62 15.81 -1.66
N THR A 303 -43.12 16.10 -2.88
CA THR A 303 -42.42 15.13 -3.78
C THR A 303 -41.04 15.62 -4.28
N ILE A 304 -40.09 14.68 -4.45
CA ILE A 304 -38.69 14.86 -4.89
C ILE A 304 -38.37 13.88 -6.05
N SER A 305 -37.67 14.34 -7.10
CA SER A 305 -37.20 13.48 -8.21
C SER A 305 -35.70 13.18 -8.12
N VAL A 306 -35.29 11.90 -8.17
CA VAL A 306 -33.89 11.47 -8.06
C VAL A 306 -33.34 10.94 -9.39
N THR A 307 -32.16 11.39 -9.81
CA THR A 307 -31.48 11.02 -11.07
C THR A 307 -30.13 10.34 -10.80
N TYR A 308 -29.84 9.20 -11.44
CA TYR A 308 -28.61 8.42 -11.23
C TYR A 308 -27.45 8.86 -12.16
N LEU A 309 -26.26 9.14 -11.60
CA LEU A 309 -25.13 9.75 -12.34
C LEU A 309 -23.83 8.91 -12.49
N GLY A 310 -23.53 7.92 -11.63
CA GLY A 310 -22.26 7.13 -11.63
C GLY A 310 -20.94 7.84 -11.17
N THR A 311 -20.12 7.21 -10.32
CA THR A 311 -19.07 7.82 -9.43
C THR A 311 -17.82 8.47 -10.06
N VAL A 312 -17.46 9.73 -9.72
CA VAL A 312 -16.06 10.25 -9.77
C VAL A 312 -15.80 11.43 -8.78
N ARG A 313 -14.80 11.31 -7.87
CA ARG A 313 -14.27 12.36 -6.95
C ARG A 313 -13.53 13.50 -7.69
N PRO A 314 -13.32 14.70 -7.10
CA PRO A 314 -12.37 15.66 -7.67
C PRO A 314 -10.98 15.03 -7.69
N ARG A 315 -10.22 15.22 -8.77
CA ARG A 315 -8.86 14.71 -8.89
C ARG A 315 -7.89 15.86 -8.70
N VAL A 316 -6.79 15.61 -7.99
CA VAL A 316 -5.63 16.49 -8.06
C VAL A 316 -5.08 16.36 -9.48
N SER A 317 -5.35 17.35 -10.32
CA SER A 317 -4.94 17.37 -11.73
C SER A 317 -3.45 17.66 -11.89
N ILE A 318 -2.88 18.43 -10.97
CA ILE A 318 -1.44 18.69 -10.86
C ILE A 318 -1.10 18.53 -9.37
N PRO A 319 -0.49 17.39 -8.95
CA PRO A 319 -0.06 17.19 -7.57
C PRO A 319 1.17 18.05 -7.24
N PRO A 320 1.41 18.35 -5.95
CA PRO A 320 2.68 18.93 -5.54
C PRO A 320 3.80 17.94 -5.82
N SER A 321 4.93 18.46 -6.25
CA SER A 321 6.18 17.71 -6.41
C SER A 321 7.07 18.00 -5.22
N HIS A 322 7.91 17.03 -4.84
CA HIS A 322 8.94 17.22 -3.83
C HIS A 322 9.82 18.41 -4.22
N VAL A 323 10.10 19.29 -3.26
CA VAL A 323 10.93 20.48 -3.47
C VAL A 323 12.04 20.50 -2.44
N HIS A 324 13.27 20.64 -2.91
CA HIS A 324 14.40 20.96 -2.07
C HIS A 324 14.69 22.46 -2.19
N ALA A 325 14.87 23.16 -1.07
CA ALA A 325 15.09 24.60 -1.03
C ALA A 325 16.11 25.02 0.02
N PHE A 326 16.78 26.15 -0.18
CA PHE A 326 17.70 26.71 0.81
C PHE A 326 17.04 27.74 1.69
N THR A 327 17.49 27.83 2.94
CA THR A 327 17.07 28.89 3.87
C THR A 327 17.16 30.27 3.18
N GLY A 328 16.05 31.01 3.15
CA GLY A 328 15.91 32.32 2.52
C GLY A 328 15.28 32.32 1.10
N GLU A 329 15.08 31.15 0.48
CA GLU A 329 14.45 31.05 -0.84
C GLU A 329 12.91 31.11 -0.77
N ASN A 330 12.26 31.37 -1.92
CA ASN A 330 10.81 31.30 -2.05
C ASN A 330 10.43 30.01 -2.76
N VAL A 331 9.57 29.21 -2.14
CA VAL A 331 9.11 27.91 -2.64
C VAL A 331 7.65 27.99 -3.06
N VAL A 332 7.31 27.37 -4.18
CA VAL A 332 5.91 27.17 -4.59
C VAL A 332 5.61 25.69 -4.76
N LEU A 333 4.83 25.11 -3.86
CA LEU A 333 4.31 23.75 -3.99
C LEU A 333 3.02 23.80 -4.81
N ARG A 334 3.08 23.34 -6.07
CA ARG A 334 1.92 23.41 -6.98
C ARG A 334 0.82 22.44 -6.55
N CYS A 335 -0.42 22.87 -6.61
CA CYS A 335 -1.55 21.96 -6.46
C CYS A 335 -2.75 22.51 -7.22
N VAL A 336 -3.17 21.79 -8.25
CA VAL A 336 -4.32 22.17 -9.07
C VAL A 336 -5.27 21.01 -9.09
N GLY A 337 -6.47 21.20 -8.56
CA GLY A 337 -7.56 20.25 -8.70
C GLY A 337 -8.27 20.44 -10.03
N ASP A 338 -8.95 19.40 -10.51
CA ASP A 338 -9.72 19.48 -11.75
C ASP A 338 -10.95 20.40 -11.63
N GLN A 339 -11.72 20.51 -12.71
CA GLN A 339 -12.92 21.35 -12.83
C GLN A 339 -14.04 21.11 -11.78
N ARG A 340 -13.92 20.06 -10.96
CA ARG A 340 -14.87 19.71 -9.88
C ARG A 340 -14.39 20.20 -8.51
N THR A 341 -13.22 20.84 -8.44
CA THR A 341 -12.61 21.33 -7.21
C THR A 341 -13.27 22.62 -6.74
N VAL A 342 -13.75 22.62 -5.51
CA VAL A 342 -14.45 23.74 -4.87
C VAL A 342 -13.51 24.51 -3.94
N SER A 343 -12.62 23.83 -3.23
CA SER A 343 -11.66 24.47 -2.31
C SER A 343 -10.37 23.66 -2.13
N TYR A 344 -9.34 24.30 -1.58
CA TYR A 344 -8.02 23.73 -1.34
C TYR A 344 -7.67 23.88 0.13
N HIS A 345 -7.15 22.82 0.74
CA HIS A 345 -6.61 22.85 2.10
C HIS A 345 -5.18 22.32 2.09
N TRP A 346 -4.32 22.90 2.90
CA TRP A 346 -2.93 22.49 3.02
C TRP A 346 -2.64 22.03 4.44
N TYR A 347 -1.83 20.98 4.55
CA TYR A 347 -1.34 20.44 5.79
C TYR A 347 0.19 20.39 5.74
N LYS A 348 0.83 20.52 6.90
CA LYS A 348 2.26 20.24 7.10
C LYS A 348 2.37 19.20 8.19
N ASP A 349 3.04 18.09 7.89
CA ASP A 349 3.26 16.97 8.81
C ASP A 349 1.93 16.46 9.44
N GLY A 350 0.88 16.40 8.61
CA GLY A 350 -0.47 15.99 9.01
C GLY A 350 -1.27 17.03 9.80
N GLN A 351 -0.71 18.20 10.10
CA GLN A 351 -1.40 19.29 10.81
C GLN A 351 -1.87 20.39 9.85
N PRO A 352 -3.04 21.01 10.07
CA PRO A 352 -3.51 22.11 9.24
C PRO A 352 -2.48 23.24 9.16
N LEU A 353 -2.15 23.68 7.94
CA LEU A 353 -1.15 24.71 7.72
C LEU A 353 -1.74 26.11 7.95
N GLU A 354 -1.20 26.83 8.93
CA GLU A 354 -1.55 28.22 9.21
C GLU A 354 -0.98 29.18 8.16
N THR A 355 -1.84 30.00 7.56
CA THR A 355 -1.44 30.99 6.54
C THR A 355 -0.90 32.28 7.17
N SER A 356 0.06 32.92 6.51
CA SER A 356 0.67 34.19 6.92
C SER A 356 1.14 35.00 5.70
N ASP A 357 1.67 36.21 5.92
CA ASP A 357 2.32 36.99 4.85
C ASP A 357 3.50 36.25 4.22
N ARG A 358 4.10 35.31 4.97
CA ARG A 358 5.21 34.47 4.51
C ARG A 358 4.72 33.19 3.82
N VAL A 359 3.63 32.58 4.30
CA VAL A 359 3.07 31.29 3.85
C VAL A 359 1.65 31.52 3.31
N ALA A 360 1.49 31.60 1.99
CA ALA A 360 0.24 31.99 1.35
C ALA A 360 -0.29 30.92 0.39
N VAL A 361 -1.55 30.52 0.56
CA VAL A 361 -2.24 29.63 -0.38
C VAL A 361 -2.79 30.45 -1.55
N VAL A 362 -2.46 30.04 -2.78
CA VAL A 362 -2.95 30.62 -4.02
C VAL A 362 -3.87 29.61 -4.72
N THR A 363 -5.18 29.86 -4.64
CA THR A 363 -6.22 28.97 -5.19
C THR A 363 -5.98 28.64 -6.66
N GLY A 364 -5.96 27.34 -6.99
CA GLY A 364 -5.74 26.85 -8.36
C GLY A 364 -4.30 26.97 -8.86
N VAL A 365 -3.35 27.34 -7.99
CA VAL A 365 -1.92 27.38 -8.29
C VAL A 365 -1.13 26.52 -7.30
N GLY A 366 -1.25 26.76 -5.99
CA GLY A 366 -0.49 26.03 -4.98
C GLY A 366 -0.21 26.83 -3.69
N LEU A 367 0.71 26.34 -2.88
CA LEU A 367 1.20 27.00 -1.67
C LEU A 367 2.50 27.75 -1.96
N ASN A 368 2.57 29.03 -1.60
CA ASN A 368 3.76 29.86 -1.70
C ASN A 368 4.36 30.10 -0.31
N ILE A 369 5.60 29.72 -0.10
CA ILE A 369 6.35 29.95 1.14
C ILE A 369 7.53 30.84 0.79
N SER A 370 7.53 32.07 1.27
CA SER A 370 8.63 33.01 1.07
C SER A 370 9.68 32.91 2.18
N HIS A 371 10.95 33.13 1.85
CA HIS A 371 12.07 33.08 2.79
C HIS A 371 12.01 31.83 3.70
N VAL A 372 12.03 30.65 3.09
CA VAL A 372 11.95 29.36 3.80
C VAL A 372 13.04 29.24 4.86
N THR A 373 12.77 28.49 5.91
CA THR A 373 13.68 28.19 7.03
C THR A 373 13.71 26.69 7.27
N MET A 374 14.68 26.17 8.02
CA MET A 374 14.75 24.72 8.31
C MET A 374 13.46 24.17 8.93
N ASP A 375 12.74 24.98 9.72
CA ASP A 375 11.47 24.62 10.35
C ASP A 375 10.32 24.43 9.33
N ASP A 376 10.49 24.94 8.11
CA ASP A 376 9.58 24.70 6.99
C ASP A 376 9.79 23.33 6.35
N SER A 377 10.82 22.56 6.72
CA SER A 377 10.96 21.19 6.24
C SER A 377 9.82 20.31 6.76
N GLY A 378 9.26 19.46 5.92
CA GLY A 378 8.17 18.56 6.28
C GLY A 378 7.37 18.05 5.08
N VAL A 379 6.41 17.17 5.35
CA VAL A 379 5.48 16.66 4.33
C VAL A 379 4.33 17.65 4.19
N TYR A 380 4.15 18.20 3.00
CA TYR A 380 3.06 19.10 2.69
C TYR A 380 1.98 18.39 1.89
N SER A 381 0.78 18.32 2.45
CA SER A 381 -0.36 17.66 1.82
C SER A 381 -1.35 18.68 1.29
N CYS A 382 -1.61 18.63 -0.01
CA CYS A 382 -2.68 19.39 -0.64
C CYS A 382 -3.94 18.54 -0.74
N VAL A 383 -5.00 19.00 -0.08
CA VAL A 383 -6.31 18.38 -0.11
C VAL A 383 -7.24 19.23 -0.98
N VAL A 384 -7.56 18.72 -2.18
CA VAL A 384 -8.57 19.33 -3.07
C VAL A 384 -9.94 18.81 -2.66
N MET A 385 -10.84 19.71 -2.30
CA MET A 385 -12.20 19.34 -1.88
C MET A 385 -13.20 19.69 -2.98
N GLY A 386 -14.02 18.72 -3.33
CA GLY A 386 -15.15 18.85 -4.22
C GLY A 386 -16.45 18.58 -3.46
N ILE A 387 -17.57 18.59 -4.19
CA ILE A 387 -18.90 18.44 -3.60
C ILE A 387 -19.10 17.03 -2.98
N GLU A 388 -18.38 16.03 -3.49
CA GLU A 388 -18.60 14.60 -3.19
C GLU A 388 -17.39 13.93 -2.49
N GLY A 389 -16.43 14.72 -1.99
CA GLY A 389 -15.25 14.23 -1.28
C GLY A 389 -13.99 15.03 -1.57
N SER A 390 -12.91 14.70 -0.88
CA SER A 390 -11.58 15.24 -1.12
C SER A 390 -10.67 14.22 -1.80
N SER A 391 -9.70 14.73 -2.54
CA SER A 391 -8.51 13.98 -2.94
C SER A 391 -7.30 14.70 -2.38
N GLU A 392 -6.30 13.91 -1.99
CA GLU A 392 -5.08 14.41 -1.38
C GLU A 392 -3.90 14.02 -2.25
N ALA A 393 -2.91 14.90 -2.31
CA ALA A 393 -1.59 14.59 -2.83
C ALA A 393 -0.56 15.31 -1.96
N SER A 394 0.51 14.62 -1.62
CA SER A 394 1.54 15.09 -0.70
C SER A 394 2.87 15.26 -1.42
N ALA A 395 3.71 16.13 -0.90
CA ALA A 395 5.09 16.29 -1.33
C ALA A 395 5.99 16.67 -0.16
N GLN A 396 7.21 16.18 -0.16
CA GLN A 396 8.24 16.58 0.80
C GLN A 396 8.80 17.94 0.41
N LEU A 397 8.85 18.86 1.38
CA LEU A 397 9.71 20.03 1.31
C LEU A 397 10.91 19.77 2.22
N SER A 398 12.11 19.69 1.64
CA SER A 398 13.36 19.66 2.41
C SER A 398 13.99 21.04 2.35
N VAL A 399 14.15 21.67 3.52
CA VAL A 399 14.82 22.96 3.65
C VAL A 399 16.13 22.78 4.39
N THR A 400 17.23 22.79 3.66
CA THR A 400 18.55 22.77 4.28
C THR A 400 18.85 24.13 4.90
N GLY A 401 19.51 24.11 6.05
CA GLY A 401 20.06 25.31 6.68
C GLY A 401 20.89 26.11 5.69
N ALA A 402 21.04 27.41 5.95
CA ALA A 402 22.13 28.14 5.32
C ALA A 402 23.42 27.41 5.70
N LEU A 403 23.94 26.65 4.73
CA LEU A 403 25.27 26.05 4.60
C LEU A 403 25.97 25.82 5.93
N ILE A 404 26.25 24.56 6.27
CA ILE A 404 27.48 24.32 7.05
C ILE A 404 28.56 24.99 6.24
N SER A 405 29.03 26.07 6.83
CA SER A 405 29.79 27.03 6.11
C SER A 405 31.13 26.40 5.80
N CYS A 406 31.44 26.30 4.51
CA CYS A 406 32.80 26.53 4.04
C CYS A 406 33.23 28.00 4.36
N GLU A 407 32.78 28.62 5.47
CA GLU A 407 33.13 29.99 5.88
C GLU A 407 34.61 29.97 6.21
N GLY A 408 35.37 30.43 5.22
CA GLY A 408 36.81 30.54 5.24
C GLY A 408 37.50 29.91 4.03
N VAL A 409 36.85 29.04 3.26
CA VAL A 409 37.49 28.27 2.18
C VAL A 409 36.91 28.55 0.78
N ILE A 410 35.61 28.87 0.66
CA ILE A 410 34.93 29.10 -0.62
C ILE A 410 34.21 30.46 -0.63
N ASP A 411 34.40 31.27 -1.68
CA ASP A 411 33.73 32.57 -1.84
C ASP A 411 32.22 32.41 -2.16
N ALA A 412 31.41 33.40 -1.78
CA ALA A 412 29.96 33.44 -2.00
C ALA A 412 29.56 33.27 -3.48
N THR A 413 30.41 33.73 -4.40
CA THR A 413 30.22 33.56 -5.85
C THR A 413 30.24 32.09 -6.25
N ALA A 414 31.16 31.30 -5.71
CA ALA A 414 31.30 29.87 -6.02
C ALA A 414 30.13 29.05 -5.45
N VAL A 415 29.66 29.39 -4.25
CA VAL A 415 28.45 28.82 -3.65
C VAL A 415 27.21 29.08 -4.55
N GLY A 416 27.06 30.30 -5.06
CA GLY A 416 25.98 30.66 -5.98
C GLY A 416 26.02 29.88 -7.30
N ASN A 417 27.22 29.64 -7.84
CA ASN A 417 27.42 28.82 -9.05
C ASN A 417 27.03 27.35 -8.80
N ILE A 418 27.45 26.78 -7.68
CA ILE A 418 27.13 25.39 -7.31
C ILE A 418 25.62 25.20 -7.14
N ARG A 419 24.94 26.13 -6.47
CA ARG A 419 23.46 26.12 -6.37
C ARG A 419 22.79 26.17 -7.75
N SER A 420 23.30 27.01 -8.64
CA SER A 420 22.75 27.14 -9.99
C SER A 420 22.89 25.85 -10.80
N MET A 421 24.01 25.14 -10.67
CA MET A 421 24.21 23.82 -11.32
C MET A 421 23.19 22.79 -10.83
N VAL A 422 23.02 22.67 -9.51
CA VAL A 422 22.09 21.71 -8.89
C VAL A 422 20.64 22.02 -9.28
N MET A 423 20.21 23.28 -9.18
CA MET A 423 18.85 23.69 -9.57
C MET A 423 18.59 23.49 -11.08
N PHE A 424 19.60 23.67 -11.93
CA PHE A 424 19.44 23.36 -13.35
C PHE A 424 19.26 21.86 -13.58
N ALA A 425 20.02 20.99 -12.88
CA ALA A 425 19.87 19.54 -12.96
C ALA A 425 18.46 19.09 -12.52
N PHE A 426 17.93 19.61 -11.40
CA PHE A 426 16.56 19.34 -10.96
C PHE A 426 15.49 19.73 -11.98
N ASN A 427 15.67 20.85 -12.70
CA ASN A 427 14.70 21.28 -13.71
C ASN A 427 14.70 20.40 -14.98
N HIS A 428 15.78 19.62 -15.22
CA HIS A 428 15.95 18.81 -16.43
C HIS A 428 15.79 17.30 -16.19
N SER A 429 15.51 16.89 -14.95
CA SER A 429 15.24 15.51 -14.56
C SER A 429 13.75 15.13 -14.58
N SER A 430 12.87 15.99 -15.09
CA SER A 430 11.42 15.74 -15.13
C SER A 430 11.04 14.63 -16.11
N ILE A 431 10.26 13.64 -15.65
CA ILE A 431 9.70 12.56 -16.47
C ILE A 431 8.52 13.11 -17.29
N ASN A 432 8.73 13.42 -18.58
CA ASN A 432 7.64 13.86 -19.47
C ASN A 432 6.89 12.68 -20.12
N ASN A 433 5.67 12.95 -20.63
CA ASN A 433 4.71 12.01 -21.23
C ASN A 433 5.33 10.83 -22.01
N VAL A 434 4.77 9.62 -21.83
CA VAL A 434 5.22 8.41 -22.53
C VAL A 434 5.01 8.54 -24.04
N SER A 435 6.09 8.37 -24.80
CA SER A 435 6.07 8.40 -26.26
C SER A 435 6.79 7.21 -26.91
N SER A 436 7.68 6.52 -26.18
CA SER A 436 8.50 5.41 -26.68
C SER A 436 8.43 4.14 -25.78
N PRO A 437 8.70 2.92 -26.32
CA PRO A 437 8.74 1.69 -25.53
C PRO A 437 9.94 1.64 -24.57
N HIS A 438 10.99 2.41 -24.88
CA HIS A 438 12.12 2.58 -23.99
C HIS A 438 11.74 3.40 -22.74
N GLN A 439 10.98 4.49 -22.92
CA GLN A 439 10.41 5.25 -21.81
C GLN A 439 9.46 4.41 -20.95
N LEU A 440 8.68 3.52 -21.58
CA LEU A 440 7.82 2.57 -20.88
C LEU A 440 8.63 1.60 -20.00
N LEU A 441 9.69 1.00 -20.54
CA LEU A 441 10.62 0.18 -19.75
C LEU A 441 11.25 0.93 -18.60
N ARG A 442 11.57 2.22 -18.79
CA ARG A 442 12.14 3.04 -17.71
C ARG A 442 11.11 3.27 -16.61
N ARG A 443 9.86 3.61 -16.96
CA ARG A 443 8.78 3.79 -15.98
C ARG A 443 8.41 2.50 -15.25
N LEU A 444 8.46 1.34 -15.92
CA LEU A 444 8.32 0.02 -15.29
C LEU A 444 9.41 -0.28 -14.25
N LYS A 445 10.48 0.51 -14.25
CA LYS A 445 11.59 0.42 -13.32
C LYS A 445 11.62 1.60 -12.36
N LEU A 446 10.47 2.15 -12.00
CA LEU A 446 10.35 3.17 -10.96
C LEU A 446 9.22 2.70 -10.03
N PRO A 447 9.54 2.02 -8.92
CA PRO A 447 8.54 1.35 -8.08
C PRO A 447 7.65 2.32 -7.30
N ASP A 448 8.25 3.31 -6.64
CA ASP A 448 7.55 4.31 -5.85
C ASP A 448 8.32 5.64 -5.78
N ASP A 449 7.71 6.63 -5.13
CA ASP A 449 8.23 7.99 -5.05
C ASP A 449 9.51 8.05 -4.21
N ALA A 450 9.67 7.21 -3.19
CA ALA A 450 10.87 7.15 -2.36
C ALA A 450 12.09 6.67 -3.17
N SER A 451 11.95 5.60 -3.96
CA SER A 451 13.01 5.17 -4.88
C SER A 451 13.35 6.23 -5.91
N ILE A 452 12.34 6.96 -6.43
CA ILE A 452 12.53 8.04 -7.40
C ILE A 452 13.35 9.17 -6.77
N GLU A 453 13.02 9.60 -5.56
CA GLU A 453 13.76 10.63 -4.83
C GLU A 453 15.22 10.25 -4.62
N LEU A 454 15.48 9.02 -4.15
CA LEU A 454 16.83 8.54 -3.87
C LEU A 454 17.70 8.51 -5.14
N LEU A 455 17.13 8.04 -6.24
CA LEU A 455 17.84 8.02 -7.53
C LEU A 455 17.98 9.41 -8.14
N LEU A 456 16.99 10.29 -7.96
CA LEU A 456 17.06 11.67 -8.41
C LEU A 456 18.17 12.42 -7.67
N ALA A 457 18.27 12.25 -6.35
CA ALA A 457 19.32 12.86 -5.54
C ALA A 457 20.71 12.41 -6.01
N ALA A 458 20.89 11.11 -6.26
CA ALA A 458 22.15 10.56 -6.75
C ALA A 458 22.50 11.04 -8.17
N ASP A 459 21.50 11.13 -9.05
CA ASP A 459 21.68 11.57 -10.44
C ASP A 459 21.99 13.07 -10.52
N VAL A 460 21.23 13.91 -9.81
CA VAL A 460 21.49 15.35 -9.68
C VAL A 460 22.87 15.60 -9.09
N PHE A 461 23.25 14.86 -8.05
CA PHE A 461 24.59 14.95 -7.46
C PHE A 461 25.67 14.67 -8.49
N GLN A 462 25.58 13.53 -9.19
CA GLN A 462 26.58 13.12 -10.18
C GLN A 462 26.68 14.12 -11.34
N GLN A 463 25.54 14.62 -11.84
CA GLN A 463 25.49 15.61 -12.91
C GLN A 463 26.12 16.94 -12.49
N ALA A 464 25.81 17.42 -11.28
CA ALA A 464 26.38 18.65 -10.75
C ALA A 464 27.89 18.50 -10.45
N LEU A 465 28.33 17.31 -10.03
CA LEU A 465 29.75 16.98 -9.83
C LEU A 465 30.54 17.03 -11.15
N ASP A 466 29.99 16.45 -12.22
CA ASP A 466 30.64 16.46 -13.54
C ASP A 466 30.68 17.87 -14.15
N ALA A 467 29.63 18.67 -13.92
CA ALA A 467 29.59 20.08 -14.29
C ALA A 467 30.66 20.91 -13.57
N ALA A 468 30.76 20.73 -12.25
CA ALA A 468 31.74 21.42 -11.42
C ALA A 468 33.17 21.08 -11.86
N ARG A 469 33.50 19.80 -12.07
CA ARG A 469 34.82 19.36 -12.58
C ARG A 469 35.14 19.97 -13.95
N SER A 470 34.15 20.05 -14.85
CA SER A 470 34.32 20.65 -16.18
C SER A 470 34.60 22.14 -16.10
N SER A 471 33.97 22.86 -15.15
CA SER A 471 34.21 24.30 -14.95
C SER A 471 35.63 24.61 -14.46
N HIS A 472 36.23 23.72 -13.67
CA HIS A 472 37.60 23.87 -13.20
C HIS A 472 38.66 23.52 -14.27
N GLN A 473 38.32 22.83 -15.38
CA GLN A 473 39.29 22.46 -16.44
C GLN A 473 39.90 23.67 -17.14
N GLY A 474 39.31 24.86 -17.01
CA GLY A 474 39.91 26.12 -17.46
C GLY A 474 41.16 26.55 -16.68
N GLU A 475 41.46 25.94 -15.51
CA GLU A 475 42.52 26.38 -14.60
C GLU A 475 43.70 25.41 -14.46
N SER A 476 43.69 24.23 -15.11
CA SER A 476 44.80 23.27 -15.01
C SER A 476 45.27 22.74 -16.38
N GLU A 477 46.55 23.00 -16.69
CA GLU A 477 47.25 22.35 -17.80
C GLU A 477 47.49 20.86 -17.44
N GLY A 478 46.61 19.97 -17.90
CA GLY A 478 46.92 18.55 -18.07
C GLY A 478 46.47 17.56 -16.97
N GLY A 479 45.51 17.91 -16.12
CA GLY A 479 44.88 16.97 -15.17
C GLY A 479 43.41 17.32 -14.90
N VAL A 480 42.60 16.35 -14.45
CA VAL A 480 41.24 16.64 -13.95
C VAL A 480 41.38 17.52 -12.71
N PRO A 481 40.82 18.73 -12.68
CA PRO A 481 40.92 19.59 -11.51
C PRO A 481 40.20 18.95 -10.33
N ALA A 482 40.86 18.93 -9.17
CA ALA A 482 40.30 18.35 -7.97
C ALA A 482 39.36 19.36 -7.29
N LEU A 483 38.07 19.02 -7.22
CA LEU A 483 37.14 19.69 -6.31
C LEU A 483 37.59 19.45 -4.88
N SER A 484 37.46 20.46 -4.02
CA SER A 484 37.71 20.33 -2.58
C SER A 484 36.63 19.49 -1.89
N ASP A 485 36.97 18.82 -0.79
CA ASP A 485 36.02 18.06 0.03
C ASP A 485 34.81 18.91 0.46
N CYS A 486 35.00 20.22 0.61
CA CYS A 486 33.95 21.18 0.94
C CYS A 486 32.99 21.42 -0.25
N GLU A 487 33.50 21.59 -1.47
CA GLU A 487 32.65 21.68 -2.68
C GLU A 487 31.85 20.41 -2.92
N ILE A 488 32.47 19.24 -2.68
CA ILE A 488 31.84 17.94 -2.84
C ILE A 488 30.72 17.76 -1.80
N THR A 489 31.00 18.03 -0.52
CA THR A 489 30.00 17.98 0.56
C THR A 489 28.84 18.92 0.27
N LEU A 490 29.14 20.15 -0.17
CA LEU A 490 28.15 21.13 -0.56
C LEU A 490 27.23 20.59 -1.66
N LEU A 491 27.80 20.12 -2.77
CA LEU A 491 27.02 19.53 -3.88
C LEU A 491 26.06 18.43 -3.39
N ALA A 492 26.50 17.62 -2.42
CA ALA A 492 25.73 16.50 -1.89
C ALA A 492 24.62 16.91 -0.93
N GLU A 493 24.84 17.93 -0.11
CA GLU A 493 23.79 18.58 0.68
C GLU A 493 22.75 19.17 -0.26
N LEU A 494 23.17 19.97 -1.25
CA LEU A 494 22.23 20.67 -2.15
C LEU A 494 21.39 19.70 -3.01
N SER A 495 21.94 18.53 -3.34
CA SER A 495 21.26 17.53 -4.16
C SER A 495 20.42 16.55 -3.35
N GLY A 496 20.45 16.60 -2.01
CA GLY A 496 19.78 15.62 -1.13
C GLY A 496 20.54 14.30 -0.95
N CYS A 497 21.74 14.16 -1.51
CA CYS A 497 22.49 12.90 -1.52
C CYS A 497 23.02 12.47 -0.14
N LEU A 498 23.14 13.40 0.82
CA LEU A 498 23.52 13.11 2.21
C LEU A 498 22.33 12.72 3.12
N GLU A 499 21.11 13.17 2.83
CA GLU A 499 19.93 12.95 3.68
C GLU A 499 19.41 11.50 3.59
N HIS A 500 19.63 10.82 2.47
CA HIS A 500 19.06 9.50 2.16
C HIS A 500 19.90 8.30 2.63
N SER A 501 20.66 8.42 3.73
CA SER A 501 21.34 7.29 4.39
C SER A 501 20.83 6.97 5.82
N PRO A 502 19.52 6.96 6.11
CA PRO A 502 19.06 6.65 7.47
C PRO A 502 19.20 5.15 7.78
N THR A 503 19.75 4.85 8.96
CA THR A 503 19.67 3.52 9.54
C THR A 503 18.23 3.28 10.04
N PRO A 504 17.56 2.18 9.65
CA PRO A 504 16.20 1.90 10.11
C PRO A 504 16.06 1.87 11.63
N HIS A 505 14.99 2.49 12.16
CA HIS A 505 14.72 2.58 13.60
C HIS A 505 13.87 1.40 14.11
N CYS A 506 14.51 0.32 14.55
CA CYS A 506 13.85 -0.91 15.01
C CYS A 506 13.38 -0.84 16.48
N SER A 507 12.56 0.14 16.83
CA SER A 507 12.14 0.37 18.23
C SER A 507 11.00 -0.55 18.71
N ASP A 508 10.15 -1.04 17.79
CA ASP A 508 9.05 -1.97 18.12
C ASP A 508 9.50 -3.44 17.99
N VAL A 509 10.23 -3.89 19.01
CA VAL A 509 10.76 -5.26 19.06
C VAL A 509 9.65 -6.32 19.00
N CYS A 510 8.50 -6.02 19.60
CA CYS A 510 7.36 -6.94 19.64
C CYS A 510 6.77 -7.13 18.24
N HIS A 511 6.58 -6.06 17.47
CA HIS A 511 6.11 -6.13 16.10
C HIS A 511 7.09 -6.90 15.21
N HIS A 512 8.35 -6.48 15.14
CA HIS A 512 9.34 -7.07 14.21
C HIS A 512 9.73 -8.51 14.57
N SER A 513 9.51 -8.95 15.82
CA SER A 513 9.67 -10.36 16.19
C SER A 513 8.60 -11.29 15.62
N ARG A 514 7.47 -10.73 15.16
CA ARG A 514 6.31 -11.48 14.68
C ARG A 514 5.97 -11.21 13.22
N TYR A 515 6.11 -9.95 12.79
CA TYR A 515 5.72 -9.49 11.46
C TYR A 515 6.91 -8.84 10.76
N ARG A 516 6.94 -8.99 9.44
CA ARG A 516 7.92 -8.30 8.58
C ARG A 516 7.49 -6.84 8.44
N SER A 517 8.42 -5.90 8.46
CA SER A 517 8.11 -4.56 7.95
C SER A 517 7.77 -4.64 6.45
N VAL A 518 7.15 -3.61 5.91
CA VAL A 518 6.83 -3.56 4.47
C VAL A 518 8.09 -3.39 3.62
N ASP A 519 9.05 -2.62 4.10
CA ASP A 519 10.34 -2.34 3.43
C ASP A 519 11.42 -3.40 3.66
N GLY A 520 11.14 -4.44 4.46
CA GLY A 520 12.10 -5.49 4.81
C GLY A 520 13.16 -5.08 5.85
N SER A 521 13.13 -3.85 6.36
CA SER A 521 13.98 -3.44 7.48
C SER A 521 13.75 -4.25 8.76
N CYS A 522 14.73 -4.19 9.67
CA CYS A 522 14.65 -4.81 11.00
C CYS A 522 14.51 -6.35 11.01
N ASN A 523 14.66 -7.04 9.87
CA ASN A 523 14.80 -8.50 9.83
C ASN A 523 16.07 -8.94 10.60
N ASN A 524 17.16 -8.21 10.41
CA ASN A 524 18.40 -8.42 11.14
C ASN A 524 18.66 -7.33 12.18
N TRP A 525 18.64 -7.67 13.47
CA TRP A 525 18.82 -6.73 14.57
C TRP A 525 20.20 -6.07 14.62
N ALA A 526 21.24 -6.75 14.16
CA ALA A 526 22.61 -6.23 14.15
C ALA A 526 22.89 -5.39 12.89
N GLN A 527 22.19 -5.70 11.79
CA GLN A 527 22.33 -5.05 10.49
C GLN A 527 20.95 -4.72 9.91
N PRO A 528 20.21 -3.73 10.46
CA PRO A 528 18.81 -3.48 10.14
C PRO A 528 18.47 -3.21 8.66
N ALA A 529 19.46 -2.81 7.86
CA ALA A 529 19.32 -2.49 6.44
C ALA A 529 19.57 -3.70 5.51
N TRP A 530 19.99 -4.86 6.04
CA TRP A 530 20.22 -6.03 5.21
C TRP A 530 18.92 -6.61 4.66
N GLY A 531 18.79 -6.57 3.34
CA GLY A 531 17.61 -7.02 2.61
C GLY A 531 16.50 -5.98 2.47
N THR A 532 16.69 -4.77 3.00
CA THR A 532 15.74 -3.67 2.89
C THR A 532 15.63 -3.17 1.45
N ALA A 533 14.43 -2.74 1.05
CA ALA A 533 14.22 -2.01 -0.18
C ALA A 533 15.07 -0.73 -0.23
N ASP A 534 15.30 -0.20 -1.43
CA ASP A 534 16.13 0.98 -1.67
C ASP A 534 17.54 0.90 -1.06
N THR A 535 18.14 -0.29 -1.11
CA THR A 535 19.55 -0.50 -0.73
C THR A 535 20.36 -1.06 -1.91
N PRO A 536 21.68 -0.83 -1.96
CA PRO A 536 22.53 -1.39 -3.01
C PRO A 536 22.45 -2.92 -3.08
N PHE A 537 22.50 -3.46 -4.31
CA PHE A 537 22.69 -4.90 -4.48
C PHE A 537 23.99 -5.38 -3.82
N HIS A 538 23.98 -6.61 -3.34
CA HIS A 538 25.18 -7.25 -2.81
C HIS A 538 26.16 -7.63 -3.94
N ARG A 539 27.47 -7.46 -3.71
CA ARG A 539 28.54 -7.86 -4.63
C ARG A 539 29.25 -9.11 -4.09
N LEU A 540 29.02 -10.26 -4.74
CA LEU A 540 29.80 -11.48 -4.48
C LEU A 540 31.19 -11.45 -5.13
N LEU A 541 31.33 -10.68 -6.22
CA LEU A 541 32.58 -10.36 -6.88
C LEU A 541 32.67 -8.85 -7.09
N ALA A 542 33.89 -8.31 -7.06
CA ALA A 542 34.14 -6.90 -7.39
C ALA A 542 33.67 -6.58 -8.83
N PRO A 543 33.03 -5.42 -9.07
CA PRO A 543 32.54 -5.06 -10.39
C PRO A 543 33.70 -4.77 -11.37
N VAL A 544 33.43 -4.93 -12.66
CA VAL A 544 34.35 -4.62 -13.76
C VAL A 544 33.78 -3.47 -14.59
N TYR A 545 34.41 -2.31 -14.48
CA TYR A 545 34.14 -1.10 -15.26
C TYR A 545 35.38 -0.71 -16.08
N GLU A 546 35.20 -0.11 -17.26
CA GLU A 546 36.28 0.31 -18.17
C GLU A 546 37.29 1.26 -17.51
N ASP A 547 36.78 2.19 -16.71
CA ASP A 547 37.56 3.17 -15.95
C ASP A 547 37.85 2.71 -14.50
N GLY A 548 37.43 1.50 -14.14
CA GLY A 548 37.51 1.00 -12.77
C GLY A 548 36.63 1.79 -11.78
N LEU A 549 35.68 2.60 -12.22
CA LEU A 549 34.79 3.38 -11.37
C LEU A 549 33.32 3.14 -11.70
N GLY A 550 32.92 3.35 -12.95
CA GLY A 550 31.51 3.27 -13.33
C GLY A 550 31.21 3.39 -14.81
N LEU A 551 32.20 3.54 -15.70
CA LEU A 551 32.00 3.46 -17.15
C LEU A 551 31.85 1.99 -17.56
N PRO A 552 30.72 1.60 -18.18
CA PRO A 552 30.45 0.20 -18.48
C PRO A 552 31.38 -0.33 -19.57
N VAL A 553 31.63 -1.65 -19.55
CA VAL A 553 32.44 -2.30 -20.59
C VAL A 553 31.72 -2.26 -21.93
N GLY A 554 32.45 -1.89 -22.99
CA GLY A 554 31.91 -1.60 -24.32
C GLY A 554 31.58 -0.12 -24.55
N TRP A 555 31.83 0.78 -23.59
CA TRP A 555 31.60 2.23 -23.74
C TRP A 555 32.56 2.85 -24.76
N SER A 556 33.84 2.48 -24.70
CA SER A 556 34.86 2.97 -25.64
C SER A 556 35.07 2.01 -26.82
N GLY A 557 34.22 0.99 -26.98
CA GLY A 557 34.32 -0.08 -27.99
C GLY A 557 34.99 -1.35 -27.46
N GLY A 558 35.46 -2.23 -28.35
CA GLY A 558 36.20 -3.45 -27.98
C GLY A 558 35.33 -4.65 -27.53
N MET A 559 34.02 -4.44 -27.36
CA MET A 559 33.02 -5.49 -27.14
C MET A 559 32.13 -5.66 -28.38
N PRO A 560 31.71 -6.90 -28.71
CA PRO A 560 30.69 -7.10 -29.74
C PRO A 560 29.36 -6.47 -29.32
N SER A 561 28.60 -6.00 -30.32
CA SER A 561 27.26 -5.45 -30.08
C SER A 561 26.35 -6.50 -29.42
N ALA A 562 25.61 -6.07 -28.39
CA ALA A 562 24.61 -6.89 -27.74
C ALA A 562 23.53 -7.39 -28.71
N ARG A 563 23.17 -6.59 -29.72
CA ARG A 563 22.25 -7.01 -30.79
C ARG A 563 22.87 -8.12 -31.65
N THR A 564 24.13 -7.99 -32.03
CA THR A 564 24.83 -9.00 -32.83
C THR A 564 24.87 -10.34 -32.10
N ILE A 565 25.17 -10.34 -30.79
CA ILE A 565 25.14 -11.54 -29.95
C ILE A 565 23.72 -12.13 -29.89
N SER A 566 22.71 -11.29 -29.65
CA SER A 566 21.30 -11.72 -29.64
C SER A 566 20.94 -12.45 -30.94
N GLN A 567 21.23 -11.83 -32.09
CA GLN A 567 20.83 -12.34 -33.40
C GLN A 567 21.57 -13.60 -33.84
N ARG A 568 22.87 -13.70 -33.56
CA ARG A 568 23.74 -14.77 -34.05
C ARG A 568 23.81 -15.97 -33.11
N VAL A 569 23.62 -15.76 -31.80
CA VAL A 569 23.87 -16.78 -30.77
C VAL A 569 22.61 -17.12 -29.97
N ILE A 570 21.85 -16.11 -29.51
CA ILE A 570 20.77 -16.33 -28.55
C ILE A 570 19.42 -16.63 -29.22
N ARG A 571 19.11 -15.97 -30.35
CA ARG A 571 17.81 -16.08 -31.00
C ARG A 571 17.55 -17.51 -31.48
N SER A 572 16.40 -18.06 -31.09
CA SER A 572 15.88 -19.32 -31.59
C SER A 572 14.61 -19.10 -32.40
N HIS A 573 14.53 -19.76 -33.57
CA HIS A 573 13.33 -19.83 -34.39
C HIS A 573 12.45 -21.04 -34.03
N ASN A 574 13.04 -22.04 -33.37
CA ASN A 574 12.36 -23.27 -32.99
C ASN A 574 12.03 -23.24 -31.50
N VAL A 575 10.82 -23.68 -31.17
CA VAL A 575 10.35 -23.79 -29.79
C VAL A 575 10.10 -25.26 -29.53
N GLU A 576 11.00 -25.87 -28.77
CA GLU A 576 10.86 -27.26 -28.33
C GLU A 576 10.07 -27.30 -27.01
N PRO A 577 9.03 -28.14 -26.90
CA PRO A 577 8.31 -28.32 -25.64
C PRO A 577 9.18 -29.08 -24.63
N ASP A 578 9.10 -28.67 -23.37
CA ASP A 578 9.61 -29.43 -22.24
C ASP A 578 8.46 -30.25 -21.65
N THR A 579 8.53 -31.58 -21.76
CA THR A 579 7.47 -32.47 -21.28
C THR A 579 7.54 -32.74 -19.78
N ASP A 580 8.64 -32.37 -19.13
CA ASP A 580 8.86 -32.64 -17.71
C ASP A 580 8.34 -31.51 -16.82
N VAL A 581 8.10 -30.32 -17.40
CA VAL A 581 7.61 -29.14 -16.69
C VAL A 581 6.49 -28.45 -17.47
N THR A 582 5.58 -27.80 -16.75
CA THR A 582 4.49 -27.03 -17.37
C THR A 582 4.92 -25.57 -17.56
N HIS A 583 4.19 -24.83 -18.40
CA HIS A 583 4.43 -23.40 -18.60
C HIS A 583 4.30 -22.57 -17.29
N MET A 584 3.59 -23.08 -16.28
CA MET A 584 3.56 -22.50 -14.93
C MET A 584 4.96 -22.30 -14.32
N LEU A 585 5.95 -23.13 -14.64
CA LEU A 585 7.31 -22.97 -14.10
C LEU A 585 7.90 -21.61 -14.47
N MET A 586 7.76 -21.21 -15.75
CA MET A 586 8.23 -19.90 -16.21
C MET A 586 7.44 -18.78 -15.53
N GLN A 587 6.11 -18.90 -15.49
CA GLN A 587 5.24 -17.86 -14.96
C GLN A 587 5.44 -17.65 -13.45
N PHE A 588 5.63 -18.72 -12.68
CA PHE A 588 5.97 -18.67 -11.26
C PHE A 588 7.34 -18.04 -11.05
N GLY A 589 8.35 -18.44 -11.85
CA GLY A 589 9.69 -17.87 -11.78
C GLY A 589 9.71 -16.36 -11.95
N GLN A 590 8.93 -15.83 -12.91
CA GLN A 590 8.77 -14.38 -13.08
C GLN A 590 8.07 -13.73 -11.86
N PHE A 591 6.98 -14.33 -11.37
CA PHE A 591 6.25 -13.78 -10.22
C PHE A 591 7.10 -13.79 -8.93
N LEU A 592 8.09 -14.70 -8.84
CA LEU A 592 9.09 -14.74 -7.77
C LEU A 592 10.25 -13.77 -7.97
N ASP A 593 10.75 -13.59 -9.19
CA ASP A 593 11.74 -12.55 -9.50
C ASP A 593 11.25 -11.16 -9.05
N HIS A 594 9.97 -10.89 -9.27
CA HIS A 594 9.35 -9.62 -8.92
C HIS A 594 9.12 -9.41 -7.41
N ASP A 595 9.34 -10.43 -6.58
CA ASP A 595 9.37 -10.33 -5.11
C ASP A 595 10.79 -10.08 -4.57
N LEU A 596 11.81 -10.27 -5.41
CA LEU A 596 13.22 -10.31 -4.99
C LEU A 596 14.00 -9.10 -5.47
N ASP A 597 13.81 -8.72 -6.74
CA ASP A 597 14.56 -7.62 -7.30
C ASP A 597 13.84 -6.73 -8.32
N LEU A 598 14.21 -5.46 -8.27
CA LEU A 598 13.89 -4.43 -9.23
C LEU A 598 15.03 -3.41 -9.25
N ALA A 599 15.86 -3.44 -10.29
CA ALA A 599 16.87 -2.41 -10.49
C ALA A 599 16.23 -1.16 -11.14
N PRO A 600 16.04 -0.05 -10.41
CA PRO A 600 15.29 1.06 -10.95
C PRO A 600 16.13 1.87 -11.98
N GLY A 601 15.44 2.50 -12.93
CA GLY A 601 16.08 3.33 -13.96
C GLY A 601 16.50 4.70 -13.43
N THR A 602 17.46 5.38 -14.07
CA THR A 602 17.65 6.81 -13.75
C THR A 602 16.37 7.60 -14.07
N PRO A 603 15.94 8.53 -13.21
CA PRO A 603 14.76 9.35 -13.49
C PRO A 603 15.00 10.36 -14.62
N ALA A 604 16.25 10.79 -14.89
CA ALA A 604 16.53 11.80 -15.90
C ALA A 604 16.24 11.36 -17.34
N ASP A 605 15.58 12.25 -18.07
CA ASP A 605 15.33 12.15 -19.51
C ASP A 605 16.52 12.62 -20.36
N SER A 606 17.36 13.50 -19.80
CA SER A 606 18.47 14.13 -20.53
C SER A 606 19.76 14.18 -19.71
N SER A 607 20.90 14.17 -20.38
CA SER A 607 22.19 14.44 -19.73
C SER A 607 22.34 15.94 -19.44
N PHE A 608 22.72 16.32 -18.23
CA PHE A 608 23.02 17.73 -17.91
C PHE A 608 24.15 18.30 -18.78
N THR A 609 25.17 17.48 -19.08
CA THR A 609 26.39 17.94 -19.75
C THR A 609 26.26 18.07 -21.26
N SER A 610 25.40 17.28 -21.92
CA SER A 610 25.23 17.31 -23.38
C SER A 610 23.79 17.54 -23.85
N GLY A 611 22.80 17.49 -22.97
CA GLY A 611 21.37 17.54 -23.31
C GLY A 611 20.87 16.29 -24.03
N ALA A 612 21.63 15.19 -24.00
CA ALA A 612 21.38 13.99 -24.78
C ALA A 612 20.13 13.26 -24.29
N MET A 613 19.19 12.98 -25.20
CA MET A 613 18.00 12.18 -24.94
C MET A 613 18.21 10.74 -25.42
N CYS A 614 18.16 9.78 -24.50
CA CYS A 614 18.54 8.39 -24.80
C CYS A 614 17.60 7.67 -25.77
N ASP A 615 16.42 8.23 -26.05
CA ASP A 615 15.47 7.75 -27.05
C ASP A 615 15.92 8.00 -28.49
N THR A 616 16.73 9.04 -28.72
CA THR A 616 17.12 9.49 -30.06
C THR A 616 18.64 9.52 -30.26
N GLU A 617 19.41 9.60 -29.18
CA GLU A 617 20.86 9.67 -29.20
C GLU A 617 21.47 8.27 -29.38
N CYS A 618 22.36 8.15 -30.37
CA CYS A 618 23.12 6.91 -30.64
C CYS A 618 24.59 7.00 -30.24
N SER A 619 25.02 8.13 -29.67
CA SER A 619 26.34 8.25 -29.02
C SER A 619 26.26 7.91 -27.54
N ASN A 620 27.38 7.42 -27.01
CA ASN A 620 27.53 7.16 -25.58
C ASN A 620 27.68 8.48 -24.83
N SER A 621 26.67 8.83 -24.02
CA SER A 621 26.66 10.04 -23.20
C SER A 621 25.76 9.81 -22.00
N ALA A 622 26.28 9.84 -20.77
CA ALA A 622 25.53 9.43 -19.60
C ALA A 622 24.26 10.30 -19.41
N PRO A 623 23.06 9.71 -19.19
CA PRO A 623 22.82 8.31 -18.83
C PRO A 623 22.57 7.34 -20.00
N CYS A 624 22.78 7.77 -21.24
CA CYS A 624 22.56 7.00 -22.46
C CYS A 624 23.73 6.06 -22.75
N PHE A 625 23.42 4.77 -22.95
CA PHE A 625 24.38 3.74 -23.35
C PHE A 625 23.77 2.84 -24.44
N PRO A 626 23.49 3.42 -25.63
CA PRO A 626 22.70 2.78 -26.68
C PRO A 626 23.32 1.48 -27.20
N ILE A 627 22.47 0.57 -27.68
CA ILE A 627 22.91 -0.70 -28.26
C ILE A 627 23.15 -0.49 -29.76
N VAL A 628 24.41 -0.56 -30.17
CA VAL A 628 24.84 -0.38 -31.56
C VAL A 628 24.19 -1.43 -32.48
N ILE A 629 23.68 -1.01 -33.64
CA ILE A 629 23.14 -1.90 -34.67
C ILE A 629 24.12 -1.97 -35.85
N GLU A 630 24.53 -3.18 -36.23
CA GLU A 630 25.41 -3.40 -37.38
C GLU A 630 24.69 -3.13 -38.71
N THR A 631 25.46 -2.69 -39.72
CA THR A 631 24.94 -2.50 -41.07
C THR A 631 24.39 -3.81 -41.64
N GLY A 632 23.13 -3.80 -42.07
CA GLY A 632 22.46 -4.99 -42.61
C GLY A 632 21.66 -5.80 -41.59
N ASP A 633 21.37 -5.26 -40.40
CA ASP A 633 20.37 -5.84 -39.49
C ASP A 633 19.03 -6.05 -40.25
N PRO A 634 18.40 -7.24 -40.12
CA PRO A 634 17.22 -7.59 -40.91
C PRO A 634 15.96 -6.80 -40.54
N ARG A 635 15.95 -6.13 -39.37
CA ARG A 635 14.77 -5.44 -38.84
C ARG A 635 14.99 -3.95 -38.62
N ILE A 636 16.12 -3.58 -38.03
CA ILE A 636 16.36 -2.21 -37.57
C ILE A 636 17.21 -1.46 -38.59
N SER A 637 16.63 -0.43 -39.21
CA SER A 637 17.34 0.49 -40.10
C SER A 637 18.04 1.65 -39.38
N ALA A 638 17.75 1.84 -38.09
CA ALA A 638 18.40 2.84 -37.23
C ALA A 638 19.83 2.41 -36.85
N GLN A 639 20.66 3.39 -36.46
CA GLN A 639 22.06 3.14 -36.06
C GLN A 639 22.18 2.44 -34.70
N CYS A 640 21.19 2.59 -33.83
CA CYS A 640 21.19 2.01 -32.49
C CYS A 640 19.77 1.66 -32.01
N MET A 641 19.67 0.82 -30.97
CA MET A 641 18.50 0.75 -30.10
C MET A 641 18.73 1.61 -28.84
N PRO A 642 17.74 2.39 -28.39
CA PRO A 642 17.79 3.13 -27.14
C PRO A 642 18.13 2.24 -25.93
N PHE A 643 18.95 2.76 -25.03
CA PHE A 643 19.21 2.15 -23.74
C PHE A 643 19.68 3.21 -22.74
N THR A 644 19.05 3.19 -21.58
CA THR A 644 19.36 4.06 -20.44
C THR A 644 19.89 3.21 -19.30
N ARG A 645 21.00 3.67 -18.72
CA ARG A 645 21.66 3.05 -17.58
C ARG A 645 20.76 3.00 -16.34
N SER A 646 20.98 2.02 -15.48
CA SER A 646 20.27 1.93 -14.19
C SER A 646 20.72 3.08 -13.28
N GLY A 647 19.84 3.48 -12.36
CA GLY A 647 20.17 4.47 -11.34
C GLY A 647 21.40 4.05 -10.53
N GLY A 648 22.27 5.02 -10.23
CA GLY A 648 23.40 4.81 -9.33
C GLY A 648 23.03 5.22 -7.91
N VAL A 649 23.61 4.57 -6.90
CA VAL A 649 23.40 4.96 -5.50
C VAL A 649 24.38 6.08 -5.12
N CYS A 650 23.91 7.01 -4.29
CA CYS A 650 24.73 8.03 -3.63
C CYS A 650 25.97 7.44 -2.96
N GLY A 651 27.10 8.15 -3.04
CA GLY A 651 28.35 7.70 -2.43
C GLY A 651 29.05 6.54 -3.16
N SER A 652 28.66 6.23 -4.41
CA SER A 652 29.25 5.17 -5.23
C SER A 652 29.84 5.70 -6.55
N GLY A 653 30.84 5.01 -7.11
CA GLY A 653 31.46 5.37 -8.40
C GLY A 653 31.98 6.81 -8.43
N GLY A 654 31.52 7.61 -9.39
CA GLY A 654 31.91 9.02 -9.51
C GLY A 654 31.58 9.88 -8.29
N SER A 655 30.59 9.45 -7.48
CA SER A 655 30.11 10.11 -6.26
C SER A 655 30.76 9.62 -4.95
N SER A 656 31.70 8.67 -5.03
CA SER A 656 32.36 8.03 -3.86
C SER A 656 33.19 8.96 -2.97
N LEU A 657 33.53 10.17 -3.45
CA LEU A 657 34.36 11.14 -2.72
C LEU A 657 33.69 11.71 -1.46
N LEU A 658 32.39 11.45 -1.25
CA LEU A 658 31.62 11.91 -0.09
C LEU A 658 31.75 11.04 1.16
N VAL A 659 32.05 9.75 1.00
CA VAL A 659 31.86 8.78 2.08
C VAL A 659 33.16 8.02 2.30
N GLY A 660 33.88 8.38 3.36
CA GLY A 660 35.08 7.68 3.84
C GLY A 660 34.86 6.23 4.31
N SER A 661 33.80 5.55 3.85
CA SER A 661 33.52 4.15 4.11
C SER A 661 32.82 3.48 2.92
N ALA A 662 33.54 2.57 2.25
CA ALA A 662 33.06 1.33 1.62
C ALA A 662 32.53 1.27 0.16
N ALA A 663 32.42 2.34 -0.64
CA ALA A 663 32.08 2.17 -2.08
C ALA A 663 33.01 2.95 -3.04
N PHE A 664 33.96 2.25 -3.67
CA PHE A 664 34.86 2.79 -4.71
C PHE A 664 34.25 2.74 -6.14
N TYR A 665 33.25 1.87 -6.36
CA TYR A 665 32.68 1.58 -7.67
C TYR A 665 31.20 1.99 -7.72
N ARG A 666 30.64 2.20 -8.92
CA ARG A 666 29.22 2.53 -9.10
C ARG A 666 28.37 1.33 -8.70
N GLU A 667 27.46 1.54 -7.76
CA GLU A 667 26.51 0.53 -7.33
C GLU A 667 25.09 0.86 -7.78
N GLN A 668 24.30 -0.19 -8.05
CA GLN A 668 22.89 -0.09 -8.41
C GLN A 668 22.03 -0.47 -7.21
N LEU A 669 20.86 0.16 -7.13
CA LEU A 669 19.87 -0.04 -6.09
C LEU A 669 18.99 -1.25 -6.40
N ASN A 670 18.55 -1.98 -5.36
CA ASN A 670 17.34 -2.78 -5.42
C ASN A 670 16.18 -1.95 -4.86
N GLY A 671 15.18 -1.61 -5.68
CA GLY A 671 14.04 -0.78 -5.27
C GLY A 671 12.93 -1.55 -4.54
N ILE A 672 13.12 -2.84 -4.27
CA ILE A 672 12.18 -3.68 -3.51
C ILE A 672 12.92 -4.52 -2.48
N THR A 673 12.18 -5.14 -1.56
CA THR A 673 12.76 -5.99 -0.51
C THR A 673 13.50 -7.19 -1.15
N SER A 674 14.51 -7.72 -0.46
CA SER A 674 15.23 -8.92 -0.94
C SER A 674 14.53 -10.22 -0.57
N PHE A 675 13.59 -10.21 0.37
CA PHE A 675 13.03 -11.42 0.96
C PHE A 675 11.93 -12.01 0.07
N ILE A 676 11.64 -13.30 0.25
CA ILE A 676 10.41 -13.87 -0.29
C ILE A 676 9.29 -13.52 0.69
N ASP A 677 8.77 -12.30 0.61
CA ASP A 677 7.82 -11.74 1.58
C ASP A 677 6.53 -11.18 0.95
N GLY A 678 6.29 -11.51 -0.31
CA GLY A 678 5.07 -11.10 -0.99
C GLY A 678 5.08 -9.61 -1.34
N SER A 679 6.23 -8.95 -1.43
CA SER A 679 6.35 -7.53 -1.78
C SER A 679 5.67 -7.20 -3.12
N GLN A 680 5.64 -8.14 -4.06
CA GLN A 680 4.90 -8.03 -5.32
C GLN A 680 3.36 -8.02 -5.14
N ILE A 681 2.87 -8.44 -3.98
CA ILE A 681 1.46 -8.38 -3.57
C ILE A 681 1.21 -7.15 -2.67
N TYR A 682 2.12 -6.87 -1.73
CA TYR A 682 1.91 -5.94 -0.61
C TYR A 682 2.62 -4.58 -0.74
N GLY A 683 3.53 -4.42 -1.71
CA GLY A 683 4.40 -3.25 -1.82
C GLY A 683 5.70 -3.40 -1.02
N SER A 684 6.66 -2.51 -1.30
CA SER A 684 7.96 -2.41 -0.60
C SER A 684 8.13 -1.12 0.20
N SER A 685 7.09 -0.29 0.27
CA SER A 685 7.03 0.93 1.09
C SER A 685 5.67 1.03 1.77
N GLU A 686 5.64 1.59 2.98
CA GLU A 686 4.41 1.67 3.79
C GLU A 686 3.32 2.45 3.05
N GLU A 687 3.67 3.56 2.38
CA GLU A 687 2.75 4.34 1.56
C GLU A 687 2.11 3.48 0.46
N HIS A 688 2.91 2.70 -0.27
CA HIS A 688 2.39 1.84 -1.33
C HIS A 688 1.50 0.74 -0.77
N ALA A 689 1.89 0.12 0.35
CA ALA A 689 1.08 -0.89 1.02
C ALA A 689 -0.27 -0.35 1.48
N GLU A 690 -0.32 0.85 2.05
CA GLU A 690 -1.56 1.51 2.45
C GLU A 690 -2.51 1.73 1.27
N ARG A 691 -1.98 2.13 0.10
CA ARG A 691 -2.80 2.30 -1.13
C ARG A 691 -3.44 1.01 -1.62
N LEU A 692 -2.87 -0.14 -1.29
CA LEU A 692 -3.38 -1.46 -1.68
C LEU A 692 -4.44 -2.00 -0.72
N ARG A 693 -4.54 -1.46 0.50
CA ARG A 693 -5.44 -1.95 1.54
C ARG A 693 -6.85 -1.38 1.37
N ASP A 694 -7.86 -2.18 1.70
CA ASP A 694 -9.24 -1.71 1.77
C ASP A 694 -9.49 -1.07 3.15
N PRO A 695 -9.74 0.26 3.23
CA PRO A 695 -9.96 0.92 4.51
C PRO A 695 -11.32 0.56 5.13
N ALA A 696 -12.26 0.02 4.35
CA ALA A 696 -13.62 -0.28 4.79
C ALA A 696 -13.80 -1.73 5.26
N ARG A 697 -12.91 -2.65 4.88
CA ARG A 697 -13.01 -4.08 5.21
C ARG A 697 -11.83 -4.54 6.06
N GLN A 698 -12.11 -5.35 7.08
CA GLN A 698 -11.13 -5.78 8.07
C GLN A 698 -9.99 -6.61 7.47
N GLY A 699 -8.89 -5.95 7.15
CA GLY A 699 -7.61 -6.52 6.78
C GLY A 699 -7.57 -7.03 5.35
N TRP A 700 -8.46 -6.54 4.48
CA TRP A 700 -8.52 -6.91 3.07
C TRP A 700 -7.64 -5.99 2.22
N LEU A 701 -7.23 -6.50 1.07
CA LEU A 701 -6.74 -5.70 -0.04
C LEU A 701 -7.92 -5.18 -0.87
N LEU A 702 -7.75 -4.00 -1.46
CA LEU A 702 -8.77 -3.29 -2.23
C LEU A 702 -9.21 -4.09 -3.45
N GLU A 703 -10.52 -4.29 -3.59
CA GLU A 703 -11.10 -4.96 -4.76
C GLU A 703 -11.35 -3.99 -5.92
N GLY A 704 -10.93 -4.39 -7.12
CA GLY A 704 -11.26 -3.71 -8.35
C GLY A 704 -12.53 -4.24 -9.03
N VAL A 705 -12.53 -4.15 -10.35
CA VAL A 705 -13.66 -4.62 -11.16
C VAL A 705 -13.87 -6.13 -11.00
N ALA A 706 -15.12 -6.56 -10.88
CA ALA A 706 -15.47 -7.98 -10.85
C ALA A 706 -15.79 -8.50 -12.25
N THR A 707 -15.39 -9.75 -12.51
CA THR A 707 -15.82 -10.49 -13.71
C THR A 707 -17.32 -10.79 -13.67
N SER A 708 -17.89 -11.22 -14.80
CA SER A 708 -19.24 -11.81 -14.86
C SER A 708 -19.41 -13.03 -13.94
N SER A 709 -18.32 -13.70 -13.55
CA SER A 709 -18.31 -14.80 -12.58
C SER A 709 -18.35 -14.34 -11.11
N GLY A 710 -18.35 -13.03 -10.85
CA GLY A 710 -18.40 -12.44 -9.51
C GLY A 710 -17.06 -12.36 -8.77
N LYS A 711 -15.95 -12.86 -9.35
CA LYS A 711 -14.62 -12.76 -8.73
C LYS A 711 -13.96 -11.41 -9.04
N PRO A 712 -13.39 -10.70 -8.04
CA PRO A 712 -12.77 -9.38 -8.20
C PRO A 712 -11.40 -9.49 -8.89
N PHE A 713 -11.03 -8.47 -9.64
CA PHE A 713 -9.65 -8.21 -10.04
C PHE A 713 -8.98 -7.25 -9.05
N LEU A 714 -7.68 -7.03 -9.27
CA LEU A 714 -6.94 -5.92 -8.69
C LEU A 714 -7.64 -4.58 -8.99
N PRO A 715 -7.47 -3.55 -8.14
CA PRO A 715 -7.97 -2.20 -8.41
C PRO A 715 -7.23 -1.60 -9.61
N PHE A 716 -7.83 -0.62 -10.28
CA PHE A 716 -7.11 0.12 -11.32
C PHE A 716 -6.14 1.12 -10.69
N ASP A 717 -4.96 1.24 -11.29
CA ASP A 717 -3.97 2.22 -10.92
C ASP A 717 -4.40 3.61 -11.42
N THR A 718 -4.89 4.43 -10.50
CA THR A 718 -5.31 5.81 -10.79
C THR A 718 -4.16 6.80 -10.71
N PHE A 719 -2.94 6.37 -10.39
CA PHE A 719 -1.75 7.22 -10.26
C PHE A 719 -0.66 6.85 -11.25
N SER A 720 -0.84 5.73 -11.99
CA SER A 720 0.12 5.25 -12.96
C SER A 720 0.52 6.30 -13.98
N LEU A 721 1.82 6.41 -14.15
CA LEU A 721 2.46 7.05 -15.28
C LEU A 721 2.42 6.13 -16.52
N ILE A 722 2.00 4.88 -16.40
CA ILE A 722 1.91 3.92 -17.52
C ILE A 722 0.45 3.78 -17.95
N GLU A 723 0.15 4.11 -19.21
CA GLU A 723 -1.16 3.82 -19.80
C GLU A 723 -1.13 2.43 -20.44
N CYS A 724 -1.97 1.50 -19.98
CA CYS A 724 -2.14 0.16 -20.58
C CYS A 724 -2.99 0.18 -21.87
N SER A 725 -2.85 1.22 -22.69
CA SER A 725 -3.73 1.49 -23.83
C SER A 725 -2.99 2.06 -25.04
N THR A 726 -2.41 1.18 -25.84
CA THR A 726 -1.93 1.52 -27.19
C THR A 726 -2.41 0.43 -28.14
N GLY A 727 -3.58 0.64 -28.74
CA GLY A 727 -4.21 -0.31 -29.65
C GLY A 727 -5.55 0.19 -30.19
N ILE A 728 -6.06 -0.50 -31.22
CA ILE A 728 -7.23 -0.15 -32.08
C ILE A 728 -8.55 0.11 -31.31
N HIS A 729 -8.60 -0.18 -30.01
CA HIS A 729 -9.74 0.11 -29.15
C HIS A 729 -9.55 1.48 -28.49
N SER A 730 -10.28 2.48 -29.00
CA SER A 730 -10.33 3.87 -28.54
C SER A 730 -11.02 4.07 -27.17
N GLY A 731 -10.81 3.14 -26.23
CA GLY A 731 -11.20 3.24 -24.82
C GLY A 731 -9.97 3.10 -23.93
N ARG A 732 -9.74 4.03 -23.01
CA ARG A 732 -8.63 3.99 -22.05
C ARG A 732 -8.69 2.71 -21.21
N SER A 733 -7.92 1.68 -21.58
CA SER A 733 -7.71 0.51 -20.71
C SER A 733 -6.71 0.90 -19.61
N GLN A 734 -7.17 0.84 -18.37
CA GLN A 734 -6.37 1.21 -17.19
C GLN A 734 -5.49 0.03 -16.76
N CYS A 735 -4.27 0.31 -16.34
CA CYS A 735 -3.41 -0.67 -15.68
C CYS A 735 -3.98 -1.05 -14.31
N PHE A 736 -3.71 -2.26 -13.84
CA PHE A 736 -4.02 -2.68 -12.47
C PHE A 736 -2.96 -2.21 -11.48
N LEU A 737 -3.38 -1.83 -10.29
CA LEU A 737 -2.52 -1.54 -9.16
C LEU A 737 -2.21 -2.83 -8.39
N ALA A 738 -0.94 -3.07 -8.09
CA ALA A 738 -0.44 -4.21 -7.32
C ALA A 738 0.78 -3.77 -6.49
N GLY A 739 1.34 -4.68 -5.67
CA GLY A 739 2.57 -4.43 -4.90
C GLY A 739 3.80 -4.12 -5.76
N ASP A 740 3.87 -4.69 -6.97
CA ASP A 740 4.96 -4.42 -7.93
C ASP A 740 4.44 -3.70 -9.18
N VAL A 741 5.18 -2.67 -9.61
CA VAL A 741 4.83 -1.82 -10.76
C VAL A 741 4.81 -2.55 -12.10
N ARG A 742 5.45 -3.72 -12.19
CA ARG A 742 5.50 -4.53 -13.42
C ARG A 742 4.33 -5.50 -13.52
N ALA A 743 3.35 -5.50 -12.61
CA ALA A 743 2.20 -6.41 -12.63
C ALA A 743 1.41 -6.44 -13.95
N ASN A 744 1.49 -5.38 -14.76
CA ASN A 744 0.82 -5.27 -16.06
C ASN A 744 1.75 -5.53 -17.26
N GLU A 745 3.02 -5.88 -17.03
CA GLU A 745 3.98 -6.11 -18.10
C GLU A 745 3.43 -7.12 -19.11
N GLN A 746 2.82 -8.21 -18.63
CA GLN A 746 2.08 -9.16 -19.46
C GLN A 746 0.90 -9.81 -18.70
N VAL A 747 -0.16 -10.21 -19.41
CA VAL A 747 -1.43 -10.63 -18.78
C VAL A 747 -1.37 -11.89 -17.90
N GLY A 748 -0.43 -12.80 -18.15
CA GLY A 748 -0.14 -13.96 -17.31
C GLY A 748 0.44 -13.56 -15.96
N LEU A 749 1.28 -12.54 -15.90
CA LEU A 749 1.79 -11.97 -14.65
C LEU A 749 0.65 -11.30 -13.88
N THR A 750 -0.17 -10.49 -14.57
CA THR A 750 -1.38 -9.90 -13.98
C THR A 750 -2.33 -10.97 -13.41
N ALA A 751 -2.43 -12.13 -14.08
CA ALA A 751 -3.21 -13.26 -13.60
C ALA A 751 -2.66 -13.84 -12.29
N MET A 752 -1.34 -13.93 -12.13
CA MET A 752 -0.69 -14.35 -10.87
C MET A 752 -0.91 -13.34 -9.74
N HIS A 753 -0.71 -12.04 -9.99
CA HIS A 753 -1.03 -11.01 -8.99
C HIS A 753 -2.50 -11.09 -8.56
N THR A 754 -3.42 -11.26 -9.51
CA THR A 754 -4.86 -11.40 -9.21
C THR A 754 -5.14 -12.66 -8.38
N LEU A 755 -4.43 -13.77 -8.63
CA LEU A 755 -4.60 -15.01 -7.88
C LEU A 755 -4.20 -14.83 -6.40
N PHE A 756 -3.02 -14.27 -6.14
CA PHE A 756 -2.51 -14.10 -4.77
C PHE A 756 -3.19 -12.94 -4.01
N PHE A 757 -3.62 -11.90 -4.71
CA PHE A 757 -4.55 -10.90 -4.17
C PHE A 757 -5.84 -11.56 -3.64
N ARG A 758 -6.45 -12.44 -4.45
CA ARG A 758 -7.66 -13.18 -4.04
C ARG A 758 -7.37 -14.12 -2.88
N GLU A 759 -6.18 -14.73 -2.85
CA GLU A 759 -5.78 -15.61 -1.75
C GLU A 759 -5.65 -14.84 -0.43
N HIS A 760 -5.04 -13.66 -0.44
CA HIS A 760 -5.03 -12.78 0.74
C HIS A 760 -6.45 -12.48 1.22
N ASN A 761 -7.34 -12.01 0.35
CA ASN A 761 -8.71 -11.68 0.76
C ASN A 761 -9.49 -12.92 1.24
N ARG A 762 -9.21 -14.10 0.69
CA ARG A 762 -9.78 -15.38 1.16
C ARG A 762 -9.31 -15.70 2.59
N VAL A 763 -8.01 -15.56 2.87
CA VAL A 763 -7.43 -15.77 4.20
C VAL A 763 -7.93 -14.72 5.19
N ALA A 764 -7.94 -13.44 4.82
CA ALA A 764 -8.44 -12.34 5.66
C ALA A 764 -9.91 -12.52 6.03
N SER A 765 -10.74 -12.90 5.05
CA SER A 765 -12.13 -13.28 5.30
C SER A 765 -12.21 -14.42 6.29
N TYR A 766 -11.48 -15.51 6.08
CA TYR A 766 -11.50 -16.68 6.96
C TYR A 766 -11.05 -16.34 8.39
N LEU A 767 -9.95 -15.59 8.53
CA LEU A 767 -9.41 -15.17 9.83
C LEU A 767 -10.32 -14.19 10.56
N SER A 768 -11.02 -13.30 9.85
CA SER A 768 -11.98 -12.36 10.44
C SER A 768 -13.19 -13.10 11.00
N HIS A 769 -13.67 -14.13 10.31
CA HIS A 769 -14.74 -15.01 10.82
C HIS A 769 -14.28 -15.89 11.99
N LEU A 770 -13.06 -16.41 11.94
CA LEU A 770 -12.51 -17.27 12.99
C LEU A 770 -12.15 -16.47 14.25
N ASN A 771 -11.67 -15.24 14.07
CA ASN A 771 -11.22 -14.34 15.13
C ASN A 771 -11.95 -12.98 15.04
N PRO A 772 -13.27 -12.91 15.35
CA PRO A 772 -14.03 -11.66 15.26
C PRO A 772 -13.54 -10.53 16.19
N HIS A 773 -12.69 -10.87 17.15
CA HIS A 773 -12.08 -9.94 18.10
C HIS A 773 -10.78 -9.30 17.58
N TRP A 774 -10.21 -9.79 16.47
CA TRP A 774 -9.03 -9.17 15.87
C TRP A 774 -9.40 -7.88 15.16
N ASN A 775 -8.56 -6.87 15.32
CA ASN A 775 -8.70 -5.61 14.59
C ASN A 775 -8.22 -5.76 13.12
N GLN A 776 -8.50 -4.74 12.30
CA GLN A 776 -8.13 -4.70 10.89
C GLN A 776 -6.63 -4.97 10.64
N GLU A 777 -5.76 -4.37 11.46
CA GLU A 777 -4.31 -4.53 11.34
C GLU A 777 -3.85 -5.96 11.64
N THR A 778 -4.38 -6.57 12.70
CA THR A 778 -4.05 -7.95 13.07
C THR A 778 -4.50 -8.91 11.97
N ILE A 779 -5.69 -8.72 11.42
CA ILE A 779 -6.18 -9.55 10.30
C ILE A 779 -5.29 -9.40 9.07
N PHE A 780 -4.91 -8.17 8.72
CA PHE A 780 -4.02 -7.91 7.59
C PHE A 780 -2.67 -8.61 7.78
N GLN A 781 -1.99 -8.40 8.92
CA GLN A 781 -0.66 -8.94 9.17
C GLN A 781 -0.65 -10.48 9.26
N GLU A 782 -1.65 -11.08 9.90
CA GLU A 782 -1.76 -12.55 9.96
C GLU A 782 -2.11 -13.14 8.59
N SER A 783 -2.95 -12.47 7.79
CA SER A 783 -3.24 -12.90 6.41
C SER A 783 -2.00 -12.80 5.53
N ARG A 784 -1.27 -11.67 5.60
CA ARG A 784 0.01 -11.47 4.93
C ARG A 784 1.00 -12.56 5.32
N ARG A 785 1.16 -12.84 6.61
CA ARG A 785 2.07 -13.87 7.12
C ARG A 785 1.72 -15.27 6.60
N VAL A 786 0.44 -15.65 6.56
CA VAL A 786 0.00 -16.95 6.03
C VAL A 786 0.30 -17.06 4.54
N VAL A 787 -0.07 -16.05 3.75
CA VAL A 787 0.18 -16.05 2.29
C VAL A 787 1.68 -16.07 1.99
N ILE A 788 2.50 -15.36 2.77
CA ILE A 788 3.97 -15.42 2.66
C ILE A 788 4.48 -16.83 2.94
N ALA A 789 3.98 -17.51 3.96
CA ALA A 789 4.39 -18.87 4.27
C ALA A 789 4.00 -19.86 3.16
N GLU A 790 2.80 -19.71 2.57
CA GLU A 790 2.39 -20.49 1.39
C GLU A 790 3.33 -20.23 0.21
N TRP A 791 3.66 -18.96 -0.03
CA TRP A 791 4.54 -18.51 -1.10
C TRP A 791 5.97 -19.05 -0.96
N GLN A 792 6.56 -18.91 0.22
CA GLN A 792 7.87 -19.45 0.58
C GLN A 792 7.91 -20.98 0.47
N ASN A 793 6.84 -21.66 0.91
CA ASN A 793 6.75 -23.11 0.79
C ASN A 793 6.79 -23.53 -0.69
N ILE A 794 5.93 -22.96 -1.56
CA ILE A 794 5.92 -23.32 -3.00
C ILE A 794 7.31 -23.04 -3.62
N ALA A 795 7.93 -21.91 -3.28
CA ALA A 795 9.26 -21.56 -3.80
C ALA A 795 10.31 -22.63 -3.44
N TYR A 796 10.42 -23.05 -2.18
CA TYR A 796 11.48 -23.96 -1.74
C TYR A 796 11.15 -25.45 -1.85
N SER A 797 9.88 -25.85 -1.78
CA SER A 797 9.48 -27.25 -1.85
C SER A 797 9.17 -27.72 -3.26
N GLU A 798 8.80 -26.83 -4.18
CA GLU A 798 8.37 -27.20 -5.53
C GLU A 798 9.23 -26.54 -6.62
N TYR A 799 9.32 -25.21 -6.63
CA TYR A 799 9.99 -24.47 -7.70
C TYR A 799 11.51 -24.71 -7.73
N LEU A 800 12.21 -24.46 -6.62
CA LEU A 800 13.66 -24.56 -6.55
C LEU A 800 14.18 -25.98 -6.82
N PRO A 801 13.59 -27.06 -6.27
CA PRO A 801 13.96 -28.42 -6.62
C PRO A 801 13.78 -28.72 -8.12
N THR A 802 12.75 -28.16 -8.75
CA THR A 802 12.49 -28.36 -10.19
C THR A 802 13.54 -27.69 -11.06
N ILE A 803 14.02 -26.50 -10.71
CA ILE A 803 15.01 -25.79 -11.54
C ILE A 803 16.46 -26.20 -11.26
N LEU A 804 16.80 -26.56 -10.01
CA LEU A 804 18.14 -26.97 -9.60
C LEU A 804 18.40 -28.46 -9.87
N GLY A 805 17.33 -29.26 -9.94
CA GLY A 805 17.42 -30.70 -10.11
C GLY A 805 18.20 -31.38 -8.97
N PRO A 806 18.99 -32.42 -9.27
CA PRO A 806 19.70 -33.21 -8.25
C PRO A 806 20.64 -32.43 -7.33
N SER A 807 21.11 -31.26 -7.77
CA SER A 807 22.01 -30.40 -6.99
C SER A 807 21.33 -29.90 -5.71
N GLY A 808 20.03 -29.61 -5.77
CA GLY A 808 19.23 -29.11 -4.65
C GLY A 808 19.79 -27.87 -3.95
N LEU A 809 19.14 -27.45 -2.86
CA LEU A 809 19.61 -26.36 -1.97
C LEU A 809 20.32 -26.87 -0.71
N GLY A 810 20.21 -28.16 -0.42
CA GLY A 810 20.61 -28.72 0.88
C GLY A 810 19.64 -28.38 2.02
N ASP A 811 19.94 -28.93 3.20
CA ASP A 811 19.10 -28.82 4.39
C ASP A 811 19.05 -27.39 4.95
N TYR A 812 17.96 -27.06 5.64
CA TYR A 812 17.86 -25.81 6.39
C TYR A 812 18.42 -26.01 7.81
N HIS A 813 19.32 -25.11 8.23
CA HIS A 813 19.99 -25.19 9.53
C HIS A 813 19.48 -24.15 10.54
N GLY A 814 18.38 -23.45 10.22
CA GLY A 814 17.86 -22.35 11.02
C GLY A 814 18.42 -20.98 10.59
N TYR A 815 17.87 -19.93 11.20
CA TYR A 815 18.29 -18.55 10.99
C TYR A 815 19.72 -18.31 11.50
N ASP A 816 20.55 -17.67 10.69
CA ASP A 816 21.90 -17.21 11.03
C ASP A 816 21.99 -15.68 10.85
N PRO A 817 22.08 -14.90 11.94
CA PRO A 817 22.16 -13.44 11.86
C PRO A 817 23.44 -12.91 11.21
N ASN A 818 24.42 -13.76 10.90
CA ASN A 818 25.64 -13.36 10.18
C ASN A 818 25.53 -13.55 8.67
N VAL A 819 24.43 -14.16 8.19
CA VAL A 819 24.17 -14.31 6.77
C VAL A 819 23.48 -13.06 6.26
N ASN A 820 24.09 -12.41 5.27
CA ASN A 820 23.47 -11.28 4.58
C ASN A 820 22.46 -11.81 3.54
N PRO A 821 21.15 -11.53 3.63
CA PRO A 821 20.15 -11.95 2.66
C PRO A 821 20.07 -11.08 1.39
N THR A 822 20.66 -9.88 1.35
CA THR A 822 20.54 -8.93 0.23
C THR A 822 20.81 -9.59 -1.12
N ILE A 823 19.93 -9.35 -2.10
CA ILE A 823 20.06 -9.89 -3.45
C ILE A 823 21.40 -9.50 -4.07
N ALA A 824 22.10 -10.48 -4.63
CA ALA A 824 23.34 -10.25 -5.35
C ALA A 824 23.07 -9.62 -6.72
N ASN A 825 23.89 -8.64 -7.13
CA ASN A 825 23.73 -7.95 -8.42
C ASN A 825 23.75 -8.95 -9.61
N ALA A 826 24.61 -9.97 -9.54
CA ALA A 826 24.69 -11.01 -10.56
C ALA A 826 23.49 -11.96 -10.60
N PHE A 827 22.78 -12.12 -9.48
CA PHE A 827 21.53 -12.88 -9.43
C PHE A 827 20.44 -12.12 -10.21
N ALA A 828 20.14 -10.88 -9.79
CA ALA A 828 19.12 -10.00 -10.36
C ALA A 828 19.37 -9.65 -11.84
N THR A 829 20.65 -9.41 -12.19
CA THR A 829 20.99 -8.85 -13.50
C THR A 829 21.25 -9.92 -14.55
N ALA A 830 21.63 -11.14 -14.14
CA ALA A 830 21.99 -12.21 -15.06
C ALA A 830 21.37 -13.55 -14.69
N ALA A 831 21.74 -14.16 -13.56
CA ALA A 831 21.47 -15.57 -13.32
C ALA A 831 19.96 -15.89 -13.29
N TYR A 832 19.16 -15.09 -12.59
CA TYR A 832 17.72 -15.35 -12.45
C TYR A 832 16.92 -15.02 -13.72
N ARG A 833 17.51 -14.28 -14.66
CA ARG A 833 16.97 -14.04 -16.01
C ARG A 833 17.10 -15.23 -16.96
N PHE A 834 17.48 -16.41 -16.46
CA PHE A 834 17.43 -17.66 -17.24
C PHE A 834 15.99 -17.96 -17.71
N GLY A 835 14.98 -17.53 -16.95
CA GLY A 835 13.56 -17.70 -17.26
C GLY A 835 13.15 -17.08 -18.60
N HIS A 836 13.86 -16.06 -19.10
CA HIS A 836 13.62 -15.51 -20.44
C HIS A 836 13.81 -16.56 -21.54
N GLY A 837 14.68 -17.55 -21.32
CA GLY A 837 14.87 -18.69 -22.20
C GLY A 837 13.73 -19.73 -22.14
N GLN A 838 12.79 -19.62 -21.20
CA GLN A 838 11.64 -20.50 -21.02
C GLN A 838 10.31 -19.89 -21.49
N ILE A 839 10.32 -18.64 -21.94
CA ILE A 839 9.11 -17.96 -22.42
C ILE A 839 8.68 -18.52 -23.78
N LEU A 840 7.45 -19.03 -23.85
CA LEU A 840 6.81 -19.42 -25.11
C LEU A 840 6.36 -18.19 -25.92
N PRO A 841 6.26 -18.29 -27.26
CA PRO A 841 5.79 -17.17 -28.09
C PRO A 841 4.28 -16.90 -27.95
N PHE A 842 3.54 -17.70 -27.19
CA PHE A 842 2.12 -17.55 -26.92
C PHE A 842 1.73 -18.11 -25.55
N PHE A 843 0.63 -17.62 -25.01
CA PHE A 843 -0.06 -18.19 -23.86
C PHE A 843 -1.24 -19.04 -24.33
N ASN A 844 -1.21 -20.32 -24.01
CA ASN A 844 -2.34 -21.20 -24.25
C ASN A 844 -3.50 -20.78 -23.34
N ARG A 845 -4.72 -20.79 -23.88
CA ARG A 845 -5.93 -20.50 -23.12
C ARG A 845 -6.91 -21.64 -23.27
N LEU A 846 -7.31 -22.22 -22.14
CA LEU A 846 -8.10 -23.43 -22.10
C LEU A 846 -9.42 -23.22 -21.34
N ASN A 847 -10.50 -23.73 -21.90
CA ASN A 847 -11.81 -23.71 -21.26
C ASN A 847 -11.89 -24.69 -20.07
N THR A 848 -13.05 -24.79 -19.44
CA THR A 848 -13.29 -25.66 -18.27
C THR A 848 -13.07 -27.16 -18.54
N SER A 849 -13.08 -27.60 -19.79
CA SER A 849 -12.79 -28.98 -20.22
C SER A 849 -11.35 -29.17 -20.70
N TYR A 850 -10.46 -28.21 -20.40
CA TYR A 850 -9.05 -28.22 -20.85
C TYR A 850 -8.87 -28.32 -22.37
N GLN A 851 -9.84 -27.83 -23.14
CA GLN A 851 -9.74 -27.69 -24.59
C GLN A 851 -9.47 -26.23 -24.96
N PRO A 852 -8.87 -25.94 -26.14
CA PRO A 852 -8.68 -24.58 -26.61
C PRO A 852 -9.98 -23.77 -26.53
N GLU A 853 -9.92 -22.59 -25.93
CA GLU A 853 -11.08 -21.70 -25.83
C GLU A 853 -11.38 -20.98 -27.16
N PRO A 854 -12.56 -20.36 -27.33
CA PRO A 854 -12.94 -19.69 -28.58
C PRO A 854 -11.98 -18.59 -29.05
N TYR A 855 -11.30 -17.91 -28.13
CA TYR A 855 -10.32 -16.86 -28.44
C TYR A 855 -8.94 -17.42 -28.84
N GLY A 856 -8.72 -18.74 -28.70
CA GLY A 856 -7.46 -19.41 -29.05
C GLY A 856 -6.24 -18.97 -28.23
N PRO A 857 -5.02 -19.48 -28.52
CA PRO A 857 -3.80 -19.03 -27.85
C PRO A 857 -3.53 -17.54 -28.06
N LEU A 858 -3.17 -16.83 -26.99
CA LEU A 858 -2.81 -15.41 -27.04
C LEU A 858 -1.34 -15.26 -27.43
N GLN A 859 -1.05 -14.59 -28.55
CA GLN A 859 0.33 -14.30 -28.95
C GLN A 859 1.01 -13.39 -27.92
N LEU A 860 2.25 -13.71 -27.53
CA LEU A 860 2.96 -12.99 -26.47
C LEU A 860 3.10 -11.50 -26.78
N ARG A 861 3.42 -11.15 -28.03
CA ARG A 861 3.51 -9.74 -28.46
C ARG A 861 2.19 -8.96 -28.30
N HIS A 862 1.05 -9.65 -28.18
CA HIS A 862 -0.27 -9.06 -27.93
C HIS A 862 -0.73 -9.19 -26.47
N ALA A 863 0.11 -9.79 -25.62
CA ALA A 863 -0.13 -10.01 -24.21
C ALA A 863 0.51 -8.92 -23.33
N PHE A 864 1.44 -8.14 -23.88
CA PHE A 864 2.12 -7.07 -23.15
C PHE A 864 1.19 -5.88 -22.92
N PHE A 865 1.12 -5.37 -21.68
CA PHE A 865 0.30 -4.21 -21.29
C PHE A 865 -1.16 -4.27 -21.74
N ALA A 866 -1.74 -5.47 -21.74
CA ALA A 866 -3.05 -5.73 -22.32
C ALA A 866 -4.11 -6.23 -21.30
N PRO A 867 -4.30 -5.55 -20.14
CA PRO A 867 -5.24 -6.00 -19.10
C PRO A 867 -6.69 -6.11 -19.59
N HIS A 868 -7.09 -5.34 -20.62
CA HIS A 868 -8.39 -5.50 -21.28
C HIS A 868 -8.66 -6.94 -21.75
N ARG A 869 -7.64 -7.68 -22.18
CA ARG A 869 -7.79 -9.09 -22.59
C ARG A 869 -8.31 -9.94 -21.44
N LEU A 870 -7.88 -9.69 -20.20
CA LEU A 870 -8.39 -10.41 -19.03
C LEU A 870 -9.85 -10.05 -18.74
N LEU A 871 -10.23 -8.78 -18.93
CA LEU A 871 -11.58 -8.30 -18.66
C LEU A 871 -12.59 -8.77 -19.71
N GLU A 872 -12.17 -8.83 -20.97
CA GLU A 872 -13.03 -9.06 -22.12
C GLU A 872 -12.98 -10.51 -22.65
N GLU A 873 -11.89 -11.24 -22.39
CA GLU A 873 -11.63 -12.56 -22.98
C GLU A 873 -11.54 -13.67 -21.93
N GLY A 874 -12.50 -13.71 -21.00
CA GLY A 874 -12.74 -14.88 -20.15
C GLY A 874 -12.04 -14.90 -18.78
N GLY A 875 -11.40 -13.81 -18.37
CA GLY A 875 -10.75 -13.71 -17.06
C GLY A 875 -9.37 -14.37 -17.00
N ILE A 876 -8.92 -14.69 -15.78
CA ILE A 876 -7.62 -15.34 -15.55
C ILE A 876 -7.67 -16.86 -15.70
N ASP A 877 -8.85 -17.46 -15.53
CA ASP A 877 -9.04 -18.91 -15.50
C ASP A 877 -8.51 -19.62 -16.76
N PRO A 878 -8.77 -19.14 -18.00
CA PRO A 878 -8.26 -19.80 -19.19
C PRO A 878 -6.74 -19.81 -19.30
N LEU A 879 -6.09 -18.72 -18.88
CA LEU A 879 -4.63 -18.61 -18.83
C LEU A 879 -4.04 -19.55 -17.78
N LEU A 880 -4.60 -19.56 -16.56
CA LEU A 880 -4.12 -20.44 -15.49
C LEU A 880 -4.24 -21.92 -15.89
N ARG A 881 -5.35 -22.34 -16.52
CA ARG A 881 -5.46 -23.71 -17.06
C ARG A 881 -4.41 -23.98 -18.14
N GLY A 882 -4.15 -23.01 -19.01
CA GLY A 882 -3.11 -23.10 -20.02
C GLY A 882 -1.71 -23.28 -19.41
N PHE A 883 -1.38 -22.53 -18.36
CA PHE A 883 -0.11 -22.65 -17.66
C PHE A 883 0.06 -24.01 -16.98
N LEU A 884 -1.02 -24.56 -16.42
CA LEU A 884 -1.01 -25.84 -15.72
C LEU A 884 -1.02 -27.05 -16.65
N ALA A 885 -1.63 -26.96 -17.83
CA ALA A 885 -1.87 -28.12 -18.69
C ALA A 885 -1.05 -28.13 -19.99
N THR A 886 -0.21 -27.12 -20.23
CA THR A 886 0.64 -27.09 -21.42
C THR A 886 2.13 -27.18 -21.08
N PRO A 887 2.92 -27.92 -21.89
CA PRO A 887 4.36 -28.03 -21.72
C PRO A 887 5.04 -26.66 -21.67
N GLY A 888 6.08 -26.53 -20.85
CA GLY A 888 6.97 -25.38 -20.87
C GLY A 888 7.84 -25.34 -22.13
N LYS A 889 8.67 -24.31 -22.28
CA LYS A 889 9.72 -24.28 -23.32
C LYS A 889 10.99 -24.94 -22.79
N LYS A 890 11.53 -25.90 -23.55
CA LYS A 890 12.74 -26.63 -23.19
C LYS A 890 13.96 -25.73 -23.17
N ARG A 891 14.73 -25.81 -22.08
CA ARG A 891 16.03 -25.18 -21.94
C ARG A 891 17.13 -26.03 -22.59
N ALA A 892 17.84 -25.44 -23.54
CA ALA A 892 18.99 -26.03 -24.19
C ALA A 892 19.90 -24.92 -24.76
N PRO A 893 21.19 -25.20 -25.04
CA PRO A 893 22.10 -24.22 -25.64
C PRO A 893 21.60 -23.64 -26.97
N HIS A 894 20.92 -24.44 -27.79
CA HIS A 894 20.34 -24.00 -29.07
C HIS A 894 18.91 -23.44 -28.95
N SER A 895 18.33 -23.48 -27.75
CA SER A 895 16.95 -23.05 -27.45
C SER A 895 16.97 -21.79 -26.58
N GLY A 896 17.52 -20.70 -27.12
CA GLY A 896 17.49 -19.37 -26.48
C GLY A 896 16.16 -18.65 -26.66
N LEU A 897 16.14 -17.32 -26.83
CA LEU A 897 14.91 -16.53 -26.83
C LEU A 897 14.16 -16.63 -28.18
N ASN A 898 12.82 -16.64 -28.12
CA ASN A 898 11.98 -16.66 -29.32
C ASN A 898 11.89 -15.27 -29.98
N SER A 899 11.46 -15.20 -31.24
CA SER A 899 11.43 -13.95 -32.02
C SER A 899 10.46 -12.89 -31.48
N ASN A 900 9.41 -13.25 -30.72
CA ASN A 900 8.56 -12.22 -30.09
C ASN A 900 9.34 -11.41 -29.03
N LEU A 901 10.40 -11.97 -28.44
CA LEU A 901 11.23 -11.31 -27.46
C LEU A 901 12.46 -10.63 -28.06
N THR A 902 13.02 -11.16 -29.14
CA THR A 902 14.22 -10.58 -29.79
C THR A 902 13.87 -9.58 -30.90
N GLU A 903 12.65 -9.62 -31.44
CA GLU A 903 12.24 -8.77 -32.58
C GLU A 903 10.98 -7.94 -32.33
N ALA A 904 10.11 -8.34 -31.41
CA ALA A 904 8.78 -7.74 -31.24
C ALA A 904 8.46 -7.36 -29.79
N LEU A 905 9.48 -7.19 -28.93
CA LEU A 905 9.26 -6.83 -27.53
C LEU A 905 8.57 -5.46 -27.47
N PHE A 906 7.37 -5.44 -26.87
CA PHE A 906 6.53 -4.26 -26.68
C PHE A 906 6.08 -3.55 -27.98
N GLU A 907 5.99 -4.29 -29.09
CA GLU A 907 5.53 -3.77 -30.39
C GLU A 907 4.12 -3.15 -30.34
N GLN A 908 3.21 -3.72 -29.54
CA GLN A 908 1.88 -3.13 -29.39
C GLN A 908 1.87 -1.87 -28.54
N ALA A 909 2.88 -1.69 -27.70
CA ALA A 909 3.01 -0.51 -26.88
C ALA A 909 3.34 0.74 -27.74
N HIS A 910 4.15 0.59 -28.81
CA HIS A 910 4.73 1.74 -29.51
C HIS A 910 5.29 1.43 -30.92
N ASN A 911 5.78 2.45 -31.63
CA ASN A 911 6.25 2.37 -33.02
C ASN A 911 7.58 1.62 -33.26
N ILE A 912 8.34 1.23 -32.23
CA ILE A 912 9.65 0.57 -32.36
C ILE A 912 9.72 -0.64 -31.43
N SER A 913 9.95 -1.84 -31.95
CA SER A 913 10.10 -3.05 -31.13
C SER A 913 11.51 -3.19 -30.54
N LEU A 914 11.60 -3.65 -29.28
CA LEU A 914 12.86 -3.89 -28.57
C LEU A 914 13.37 -5.34 -28.72
N ASP A 915 14.56 -5.60 -28.18
CA ASP A 915 15.20 -6.93 -28.13
C ASP A 915 15.63 -7.27 -26.70
N LEU A 916 14.91 -8.19 -26.05
CA LEU A 916 15.13 -8.55 -24.65
C LEU A 916 16.51 -9.19 -24.39
N ALA A 917 17.03 -9.97 -25.35
CA ALA A 917 18.36 -10.57 -25.21
C ALA A 917 19.44 -9.48 -25.26
N ALA A 918 19.33 -8.55 -26.20
CA ALA A 918 20.27 -7.43 -26.29
C ALA A 918 20.20 -6.53 -25.05
N LEU A 919 19.00 -6.27 -24.50
CA LEU A 919 18.82 -5.52 -23.25
C LEU A 919 19.46 -6.21 -22.05
N ASN A 920 19.36 -7.54 -21.94
CA ASN A 920 20.00 -8.30 -20.86
C ASN A 920 21.53 -8.20 -20.90
N ILE A 921 22.11 -8.37 -22.09
CA ILE A 921 23.56 -8.28 -22.30
C ILE A 921 24.05 -6.87 -21.96
N GLN A 922 23.40 -5.85 -22.52
CA GLN A 922 23.77 -4.46 -22.27
C GLN A 922 23.60 -4.08 -20.78
N ARG A 923 22.60 -4.63 -20.09
CA ARG A 923 22.39 -4.41 -18.65
C ARG A 923 23.47 -5.06 -17.80
N GLY A 924 23.95 -6.25 -18.16
CA GLY A 924 25.09 -6.88 -17.48
C GLY A 924 26.34 -6.01 -17.53
N ARG A 925 26.60 -5.37 -18.68
CA ARG A 925 27.71 -4.41 -18.87
C ARG A 925 27.50 -3.12 -18.09
N ASP A 926 26.29 -2.57 -18.11
CA ASP A 926 25.89 -1.39 -17.32
C ASP A 926 26.14 -1.58 -15.81
N HIS A 927 25.82 -2.76 -15.29
CA HIS A 927 25.98 -3.12 -13.89
C HIS A 927 27.41 -3.57 -13.53
N GLY A 928 28.35 -3.54 -14.48
CA GLY A 928 29.74 -3.92 -14.25
C GLY A 928 29.89 -5.38 -13.82
N LEU A 929 29.08 -6.30 -14.37
CA LEU A 929 29.21 -7.72 -14.03
C LEU A 929 30.54 -8.28 -14.56
N PRO A 930 31.28 -9.04 -13.75
CA PRO A 930 32.42 -9.84 -14.23
C PRO A 930 32.01 -10.83 -15.32
N SER A 931 33.00 -11.28 -16.10
CA SER A 931 32.76 -12.18 -17.22
C SER A 931 32.26 -13.56 -16.77
N TYR A 932 31.63 -14.28 -17.69
CA TYR A 932 31.21 -15.67 -17.48
C TYR A 932 32.34 -16.55 -16.94
N VAL A 933 33.55 -16.41 -17.49
CA VAL A 933 34.71 -17.20 -17.05
C VAL A 933 35.03 -16.90 -15.58
N GLN A 934 35.05 -15.63 -15.16
CA GLN A 934 35.30 -15.24 -13.77
C GLN A 934 34.27 -15.83 -12.80
N TRP A 935 32.99 -15.88 -13.20
CA TRP A 935 31.94 -16.52 -12.40
C TRP A 935 32.08 -18.03 -12.32
N ARG A 936 32.56 -18.69 -13.39
CA ARG A 936 32.95 -20.10 -13.29
C ARG A 936 34.05 -20.31 -12.26
N GLN A 937 35.01 -19.39 -12.16
CA GLN A 937 36.06 -19.46 -11.14
C GLN A 937 35.48 -19.34 -9.73
N PHE A 938 34.60 -18.36 -9.51
CA PHE A 938 33.88 -18.21 -8.25
C PHE A 938 33.12 -19.49 -7.86
N CYS A 939 32.49 -20.15 -8.84
CA CYS A 939 31.76 -21.39 -8.63
C CYS A 939 32.62 -22.66 -8.59
N ASN A 940 33.95 -22.55 -8.62
CA ASN A 940 34.88 -23.68 -8.70
C ASN A 940 34.63 -24.62 -9.90
N LEU A 941 34.23 -24.06 -11.05
CA LEU A 941 33.94 -24.75 -12.31
C LEU A 941 35.07 -24.59 -13.35
N GLN A 942 36.30 -24.31 -12.89
CA GLN A 942 37.45 -24.14 -13.78
C GLN A 942 37.88 -25.47 -14.39
N THR A 943 38.14 -25.44 -15.70
CA THR A 943 38.61 -26.54 -16.52
C THR A 943 39.64 -26.01 -17.52
N ASP A 944 40.44 -26.90 -18.14
CA ASP A 944 41.38 -26.53 -19.20
C ASP A 944 40.68 -25.86 -20.41
N ASP A 945 39.41 -26.20 -20.62
CA ASP A 945 38.51 -25.59 -21.59
C ASP A 945 37.44 -24.75 -20.87
N PRO A 946 37.51 -23.41 -20.87
CA PRO A 946 36.54 -22.55 -20.19
C PRO A 946 35.10 -22.66 -20.70
N LEU A 947 34.89 -23.28 -21.87
CA LEU A 947 33.58 -23.47 -22.49
C LEU A 947 33.09 -24.94 -22.42
N ALA A 948 33.68 -25.77 -21.55
CA ALA A 948 33.38 -27.20 -21.47
C ALA A 948 31.88 -27.52 -21.26
N ASP A 949 31.15 -26.67 -20.53
CA ASP A 949 29.71 -26.87 -20.29
C ASP A 949 28.81 -26.38 -21.43
N ILE A 950 29.35 -25.68 -22.42
CA ILE A 950 28.65 -25.34 -23.67
C ILE A 950 28.92 -26.45 -24.69
N ARG A 951 28.22 -27.58 -24.53
CA ARG A 951 28.49 -28.84 -25.26
C ARG A 951 28.01 -28.81 -26.72
N ASN A 952 27.12 -27.90 -27.09
CA ASN A 952 26.62 -27.80 -28.47
C ASN A 952 27.69 -27.14 -29.38
N ALA A 953 28.26 -27.93 -30.29
CA ALA A 953 29.36 -27.49 -31.17
C ALA A 953 28.98 -26.31 -32.08
N THR A 954 27.74 -26.25 -32.57
CA THR A 954 27.28 -25.14 -33.43
C THR A 954 27.21 -23.85 -32.65
N VAL A 955 26.58 -23.87 -31.47
CA VAL A 955 26.45 -22.72 -30.58
C VAL A 955 27.83 -22.23 -30.13
N ARG A 956 28.71 -23.16 -29.74
CA ARG A 956 30.07 -22.83 -29.32
C ARG A 956 30.87 -22.15 -30.43
N ARG A 957 30.76 -22.63 -31.68
CA ARG A 957 31.37 -21.98 -32.85
C ARG A 957 30.81 -20.58 -33.07
N GLN A 958 29.48 -20.40 -33.03
CA GLN A 958 28.84 -19.09 -33.19
C GLN A 958 29.26 -18.10 -32.10
N LEU A 959 29.40 -18.59 -30.85
CA LEU A 959 29.87 -17.78 -29.73
C LEU A 959 31.29 -17.27 -29.96
N LEU A 960 32.21 -18.15 -30.37
CA LEU A 960 33.60 -17.80 -30.68
C LEU A 960 33.72 -16.90 -31.94
N GLU A 961 32.83 -17.05 -32.92
CA GLU A 961 32.77 -16.15 -34.09
C GLU A 961 32.38 -14.71 -33.70
N VAL A 962 31.59 -14.54 -32.63
CA VAL A 962 31.11 -13.22 -32.19
C VAL A 962 32.02 -12.57 -31.16
N TYR A 963 32.51 -13.33 -30.16
CA TYR A 963 33.42 -12.80 -29.13
C TYR A 963 34.90 -12.90 -29.52
N GLY A 964 35.23 -13.59 -30.60
CA GLY A 964 36.61 -13.93 -30.96
C GLY A 964 37.16 -15.08 -30.10
N GLU A 965 38.49 -15.21 -30.08
CA GLU A 965 39.18 -16.22 -29.25
C GLU A 965 39.30 -15.79 -27.76
N GLU A 966 38.89 -14.57 -27.42
CA GLU A 966 38.96 -14.00 -26.07
C GLU A 966 37.73 -14.40 -25.22
N VAL A 967 37.75 -15.63 -24.71
CA VAL A 967 36.66 -16.18 -23.88
C VAL A 967 36.36 -15.38 -22.60
N ASP A 968 37.34 -14.61 -22.10
CA ASP A 968 37.18 -13.75 -20.93
C ASP A 968 36.27 -12.53 -21.18
N LYS A 969 35.86 -12.26 -22.43
CA LYS A 969 34.89 -11.22 -22.78
C LYS A 969 33.43 -11.69 -22.75
N ILE A 970 33.17 -12.98 -22.57
CA ILE A 970 31.79 -13.52 -22.64
C ILE A 970 30.97 -12.96 -21.48
N ASP A 971 29.89 -12.24 -21.80
CA ASP A 971 28.95 -11.70 -20.80
C ASP A 971 28.34 -12.85 -19.97
N LEU A 972 28.24 -12.67 -18.64
CA LEU A 972 27.74 -13.72 -17.71
C LEU A 972 26.41 -14.32 -18.17
N TRP A 973 25.44 -13.47 -18.53
CA TRP A 973 24.12 -13.94 -18.95
C TRP A 973 24.18 -14.84 -20.19
N VAL A 974 25.05 -14.50 -21.14
CA VAL A 974 25.23 -15.28 -22.38
C VAL A 974 25.84 -16.63 -22.08
N GLY A 975 26.95 -16.66 -21.34
CA GLY A 975 27.62 -17.91 -21.01
C GLY A 975 26.72 -18.86 -20.21
N GLY A 976 26.12 -18.38 -19.12
CA GLY A 976 25.25 -19.20 -18.27
C GLY A 976 23.97 -19.68 -18.96
N LEU A 977 23.39 -18.89 -19.88
CA LEU A 977 22.24 -19.33 -20.67
C LEU A 977 22.62 -20.39 -21.73
N LEU A 978 23.86 -20.42 -22.20
CA LEU A 978 24.30 -21.37 -23.23
C LEU A 978 24.89 -22.65 -22.65
N GLU A 979 25.07 -22.74 -21.33
CA GLU A 979 25.43 -23.98 -20.66
C GLU A 979 24.39 -25.08 -20.92
N SER A 980 24.89 -26.31 -21.00
CA SER A 980 24.05 -27.50 -21.13
C SER A 980 23.39 -27.79 -19.79
N VAL A 981 22.10 -28.09 -19.81
CA VAL A 981 21.33 -28.41 -18.62
C VAL A 981 21.41 -29.91 -18.34
N GLU A 982 21.65 -30.29 -17.09
CA GLU A 982 21.66 -31.69 -16.67
C GLU A 982 20.24 -32.28 -16.61
N THR A 983 20.15 -33.61 -16.67
CA THR A 983 18.83 -34.29 -16.67
C THR A 983 18.08 -34.00 -15.36
N GLY A 984 16.83 -33.52 -15.47
CA GLY A 984 15.99 -33.19 -14.32
C GLY A 984 16.27 -31.81 -13.69
N ALA A 985 17.09 -30.98 -14.32
CA ALA A 985 17.30 -29.58 -13.95
C ALA A 985 16.81 -28.65 -15.07
N GLN A 986 16.82 -27.33 -14.81
CA GLN A 986 16.51 -26.29 -15.80
C GLN A 986 17.66 -25.29 -15.98
N LEU A 987 18.74 -25.46 -15.23
CA LEU A 987 19.88 -24.56 -15.12
C LEU A 987 21.20 -25.24 -15.52
N GLY A 988 22.11 -24.47 -16.11
CA GLY A 988 23.52 -24.84 -16.23
C GLY A 988 24.24 -24.73 -14.88
N PRO A 989 25.45 -25.30 -14.74
CA PRO A 989 26.18 -25.33 -13.48
C PRO A 989 26.52 -23.94 -12.92
N THR A 990 26.83 -22.94 -13.75
CA THR A 990 27.17 -21.59 -13.27
C THR A 990 25.94 -20.90 -12.68
N PHE A 991 24.80 -20.93 -13.37
CA PHE A 991 23.56 -20.36 -12.83
C PHE A 991 23.03 -21.16 -11.64
N SER A 992 23.19 -22.49 -11.63
CA SER A 992 22.84 -23.33 -10.46
C SER A 992 23.61 -22.89 -9.22
N CYS A 993 24.91 -22.62 -9.34
CA CYS A 993 25.75 -22.10 -8.26
C CYS A 993 25.27 -20.73 -7.73
N ILE A 994 25.07 -19.76 -8.62
CA ILE A 994 24.66 -18.39 -8.23
C ILE A 994 23.26 -18.39 -7.60
N ILE A 995 22.30 -19.10 -8.22
CA ILE A 995 20.92 -19.19 -7.74
C ILE A 995 20.87 -19.94 -6.41
N SER A 996 21.57 -21.08 -6.27
CA SER A 996 21.59 -21.82 -5.00
C SER A 996 22.19 -20.99 -3.87
N ASN A 997 23.28 -20.26 -4.14
CA ASN A 997 23.90 -19.36 -3.17
C ASN A 997 22.91 -18.28 -2.69
N GLN A 998 22.18 -17.65 -3.61
CA GLN A 998 21.22 -16.60 -3.25
C GLN A 998 20.07 -17.17 -2.41
N PHE A 999 19.41 -18.25 -2.84
CA PHE A 999 18.29 -18.82 -2.08
C PHE A 999 18.73 -19.44 -0.74
N GLN A 1000 19.94 -19.99 -0.63
CA GLN A 1000 20.48 -20.38 0.67
C GLN A 1000 20.62 -19.17 1.61
N ARG A 1001 21.12 -18.03 1.11
CA ARG A 1001 21.24 -16.79 1.89
C ARG A 1001 19.89 -16.20 2.26
N LEU A 1002 18.91 -16.22 1.35
CA LEU A 1002 17.55 -15.73 1.62
C LEU A 1002 16.89 -16.50 2.76
N ARG A 1003 16.93 -17.83 2.72
CA ARG A 1003 16.35 -18.65 3.78
C ARG A 1003 17.12 -18.56 5.10
N ALA A 1004 18.45 -18.57 5.08
CA ALA A 1004 19.27 -18.55 6.29
C ALA A 1004 19.33 -17.17 6.95
N GLY A 1005 19.27 -16.09 6.16
CA GLY A 1005 19.33 -14.70 6.62
C GLY A 1005 17.98 -14.08 6.95
N ASP A 1006 16.89 -14.85 6.93
CA ASP A 1006 15.54 -14.38 7.21
C ASP A 1006 15.07 -14.84 8.60
N SER A 1007 14.91 -13.88 9.52
CA SER A 1007 14.58 -14.15 10.92
C SER A 1007 13.20 -14.76 11.15
N VAL A 1008 12.30 -14.67 10.17
CA VAL A 1008 10.92 -15.17 10.25
C VAL A 1008 10.57 -16.10 9.07
N TRP A 1009 11.59 -16.84 8.60
CA TRP A 1009 11.48 -17.93 7.61
C TRP A 1009 10.54 -19.06 8.06
#